data_AF-A0A3N5VBY1-F1
#
_entry.id   AF-A0A3N5VBY1-F1
#
_cell.length_a   1.000
_cell.length_b   1.000
_cell.length_c   1.000
_cell.angle_alpha   90.00
_cell.angle_beta   90.00
_cell.angle_gamma   90.00
#
_symmetry.space_group_name_H-M   'P 1'
#
loop_
_entity.id
_entity.type
_entity.pdbx_description
1 polymer ?
#
loop_
_entity_poly.entity_id
_entity_poly.type
_entity_poly.pdbx_seq_one_letter_code
_entity_poly.pdbx_strand_id
1 'polypeptide(L)'
;LWAYLRSLENAEPLYEAKLVLVGEGNVGKTTLLKALKGRKDEAPQKNEPTTHGVEIDIHGLRLPHPAQDGVEIQLNAWDFGGQDVYRVTHQFFFSRRSLYLLVWEPRRGVQAGQVEDWLNMIRLRVGNEARVLIVSTHCKTGERIARIDKPVLQQQYGEMIVGFYEVDSLVPDEQTGEMVGIAELKKVIAEQAAGLEQMGMPFSPQWKAARDELIAHPEPRVSYAAFSEICAQHELSPIATKTLAQIMHDLGYIVHYSDDERLRDDVVLQPQWLTKAIGFLLEDRATQESEGILPDTRLQKVWHDHSFENEPRYDPSIYPFFLRLMEKYDVSYRLPDGKASLVAQHVPQVRPELPWLPEGDPPENLRRIAMICAMEEDPPGLVPWMIVRTHDYSTEQTNATGSIHRLHWQKGMFLNHGTHGEAMLEKRDREFHIYTQADWPEYFMNVIQHTLQKLITDNWPGMEGRYRFAVPCPEIIDNQPCKGRFNIHALRQWLAEGDTTARCQDCSKRHSIVELLFGFEERNVDEELRAIREEMKARFDGLDSRIANYFMATMRAIADEAKNGPRLFTFRSREAGLTWKQLLSRPLELQLWCEAEGCQHPVIESGKGVYPIDQPHEWVTQIAPYANFVLKVLATVAPIAAPAINTFFGPKTTETWKIADQLNLAKAVIDELPVEIKDPYQDLAPGKMLSTPERSGILALHNLLKELDPSQAKLGLHRVETYTGDYRWLCKYHFDAWQPNIPDVIKPHD
;
A
#
# COMPACT_ATOMS: atom_id res chain seq x y z
N LEU A 1 -7.78 22.65 23.04
CA LEU A 1 -7.30 22.29 24.39
C LEU A 1 -8.38 22.48 25.45
N TRP A 2 -8.89 23.69 25.71
CA TRP A 2 -9.93 23.91 26.74
C TRP A 2 -11.27 23.19 26.51
N ALA A 3 -11.75 23.08 25.26
CA ALA A 3 -12.95 22.29 24.94
C ALA A 3 -12.73 20.78 25.15
N TYR A 4 -11.53 20.27 24.85
CA TYR A 4 -11.13 18.88 25.10
C TYR A 4 -11.00 18.59 26.60
N LEU A 5 -10.40 19.50 27.37
CA LEU A 5 -10.29 19.38 28.83
C LEU A 5 -11.68 19.43 29.50
N ARG A 6 -12.61 20.25 29.02
CA ARG A 6 -14.01 20.26 29.49
C ARG A 6 -14.79 19.00 29.13
N SER A 7 -14.59 18.43 27.94
CA SER A 7 -15.22 17.15 27.58
C SER A 7 -14.74 15.99 28.46
N LEU A 8 -13.58 16.13 29.11
CA LEU A 8 -13.04 15.12 30.01
C LEU A 8 -13.50 15.25 31.47
N GLU A 9 -14.19 16.34 31.86
CA GLU A 9 -14.64 16.54 33.25
C GLU A 9 -15.65 15.46 33.72
N ASN A 10 -16.40 14.86 32.79
CA ASN A 10 -17.34 13.76 33.06
C ASN A 10 -17.00 12.50 32.24
N ALA A 11 -15.75 12.35 31.77
CA ALA A 11 -15.39 11.20 30.95
C ALA A 11 -15.40 9.89 31.76
N GLU A 12 -16.01 8.87 31.19
CA GLU A 12 -16.01 7.52 31.73
C GLU A 12 -14.91 6.68 31.03
N PRO A 13 -14.29 5.73 31.74
CA PRO A 13 -13.34 4.82 31.10
C PRO A 13 -14.06 3.92 30.09
N LEU A 14 -13.52 3.84 28.87
CA LEU A 14 -14.00 2.93 27.83
C LEU A 14 -13.41 1.54 28.02
N TYR A 15 -14.25 0.52 28.12
CA TYR A 15 -13.84 -0.88 28.19
C TYR A 15 -14.38 -1.66 27.00
N GLU A 16 -13.97 -1.25 25.80
CA GLU A 16 -14.44 -1.82 24.55
C GLU A 16 -13.28 -2.28 23.67
N ALA A 17 -13.41 -3.42 23.01
CA ALA A 17 -12.42 -3.89 22.06
C ALA A 17 -13.03 -4.76 20.95
N LYS A 18 -12.22 -4.99 19.91
CA LYS A 18 -12.53 -5.89 18.82
C LYS A 18 -12.05 -7.30 19.15
N LEU A 19 -12.92 -8.30 18.99
CA LEU A 19 -12.62 -9.72 19.13
C LEU A 19 -12.74 -10.39 17.75
N VAL A 20 -11.65 -10.98 17.27
CA VAL A 20 -11.57 -11.53 15.91
C VAL A 20 -11.43 -13.05 15.98
N LEU A 21 -12.41 -13.78 15.48
CA LEU A 21 -12.39 -15.25 15.39
C LEU A 21 -11.90 -15.65 14.00
N VAL A 22 -10.79 -16.39 13.95
CA VAL A 22 -10.15 -16.86 12.71
C VAL A 22 -9.84 -18.34 12.79
N GLY A 23 -9.66 -18.97 11.63
CA GLY A 23 -9.44 -20.41 11.49
C GLY A 23 -10.19 -21.00 10.30
N GLU A 24 -9.88 -22.25 9.97
CA GLU A 24 -10.46 -22.95 8.82
C GLU A 24 -12.00 -23.02 8.83
N GLY A 25 -12.57 -23.30 7.65
CA GLY A 25 -14.01 -23.51 7.50
C GLY A 25 -14.49 -24.68 8.37
N ASN A 26 -15.63 -24.51 9.04
CA ASN A 26 -16.30 -25.57 9.82
C ASN A 26 -15.50 -26.10 11.04
N VAL A 27 -14.60 -25.31 11.64
CA VAL A 27 -13.87 -25.68 12.89
C VAL A 27 -14.64 -25.36 14.18
N GLY A 28 -15.82 -24.72 14.07
CA GLY A 28 -16.70 -24.40 15.21
C GLY A 28 -16.61 -22.97 15.74
N LYS A 29 -16.19 -21.99 14.92
CA LYS A 29 -16.08 -20.57 15.31
C LYS A 29 -17.41 -19.96 15.73
N THR A 30 -18.42 -20.05 14.87
CA THR A 30 -19.79 -19.59 15.14
C THR A 30 -20.39 -20.28 16.36
N THR A 31 -20.21 -21.60 16.48
CA THR A 31 -20.65 -22.39 17.64
C THR A 31 -19.95 -21.95 18.93
N LEU A 32 -18.65 -21.66 18.88
CA LEU A 32 -17.88 -21.13 20.01
C LEU A 32 -18.37 -19.75 20.43
N LEU A 33 -18.62 -18.84 19.48
CA LEU A 33 -19.14 -17.51 19.78
C LEU A 33 -20.51 -17.59 20.48
N LYS A 34 -21.42 -18.45 20.00
CA LYS A 34 -22.71 -18.71 20.65
C LYS A 34 -22.55 -19.28 22.06
N ALA A 35 -21.61 -20.21 22.27
CA ALA A 35 -21.31 -20.75 23.60
C ALA A 35 -20.75 -19.68 24.55
N LEU A 36 -19.86 -18.80 24.07
CA LEU A 36 -19.33 -17.66 24.83
C LEU A 36 -20.42 -16.67 25.23
N LYS A 37 -21.43 -16.44 24.39
CA LYS A 37 -22.59 -15.59 24.73
C LYS A 37 -23.45 -16.14 25.87
N GLY A 38 -23.62 -17.46 25.92
CA GLY A 38 -24.47 -18.13 26.92
C GLY A 38 -25.97 -17.77 26.83
N ARG A 39 -26.43 -17.24 25.69
CA ARG A 39 -27.84 -16.90 25.46
C ARG A 39 -28.65 -18.15 25.14
N LYS A 40 -29.84 -18.29 25.73
CA LYS A 40 -30.69 -19.49 25.57
C LYS A 40 -31.35 -19.58 24.19
N ASP A 41 -31.67 -18.43 23.61
CA ASP A 41 -32.27 -18.25 22.29
C ASP A 41 -31.29 -18.44 21.13
N GLU A 42 -29.98 -18.25 21.39
CA GLU A 42 -28.89 -18.49 20.44
C GLU A 42 -28.00 -19.66 20.89
N ALA A 43 -28.57 -20.72 21.47
CA ALA A 43 -27.78 -21.84 21.98
C ALA A 43 -26.95 -22.51 20.84
N PRO A 44 -25.70 -22.93 21.13
CA PRO A 44 -24.82 -23.52 20.12
C PRO A 44 -25.37 -24.84 19.56
N GLN A 45 -25.33 -25.01 18.23
CA GLN A 45 -25.89 -26.19 17.56
C GLN A 45 -24.84 -27.01 16.79
N LYS A 46 -25.13 -28.30 16.62
CA LYS A 46 -24.37 -29.22 15.76
C LYS A 46 -24.86 -29.00 14.33
N ASN A 47 -24.02 -28.46 13.45
CA ASN A 47 -24.30 -28.04 12.05
C ASN A 47 -24.81 -26.59 11.89
N GLU A 48 -24.13 -25.64 12.52
CA GLU A 48 -24.29 -24.22 12.16
C GLU A 48 -24.02 -23.99 10.65
N PRO A 49 -24.77 -23.09 9.98
CA PRO A 49 -24.48 -22.69 8.61
C PRO A 49 -23.05 -22.17 8.44
N THR A 50 -22.47 -22.37 7.26
CA THR A 50 -21.15 -21.83 6.95
C THR A 50 -21.23 -20.31 6.81
N THR A 51 -20.42 -19.58 7.57
CA THR A 51 -20.26 -18.14 7.44
C THR A 51 -19.69 -17.77 6.07
N HIS A 52 -20.41 -16.96 5.30
CA HIS A 52 -19.93 -16.36 4.05
C HIS A 52 -19.39 -14.95 4.32
N GLY A 53 -18.12 -14.70 4.00
CA GLY A 53 -17.47 -13.42 4.26
C GLY A 53 -17.14 -13.22 5.73
N VAL A 54 -17.87 -12.33 6.41
CA VAL A 54 -17.70 -12.01 7.84
C VAL A 54 -19.07 -11.75 8.46
N GLU A 55 -19.33 -12.35 9.62
CA GLU A 55 -20.47 -11.99 10.48
C GLU A 55 -19.98 -11.13 11.65
N ILE A 56 -20.66 -10.02 11.93
CA ILE A 56 -20.23 -9.07 12.96
C ILE A 56 -21.35 -8.90 13.98
N ASP A 57 -21.03 -9.16 15.25
CA ASP A 57 -21.93 -8.91 16.37
C ASP A 57 -21.35 -7.84 17.29
N ILE A 58 -21.91 -6.63 17.16
CA ILE A 58 -21.54 -5.46 17.94
C ILE A 58 -21.99 -5.67 19.40
N HIS A 59 -21.05 -5.49 20.33
CA HIS A 59 -21.23 -5.87 21.75
C HIS A 59 -21.64 -7.34 21.94
N GLY A 60 -21.26 -8.20 20.98
CA GLY A 60 -21.64 -9.60 20.94
C GLY A 60 -21.16 -10.41 22.14
N LEU A 61 -20.11 -9.95 22.84
CA LEU A 61 -19.66 -10.57 24.09
C LEU A 61 -19.44 -9.53 25.18
N ARG A 62 -20.01 -9.78 26.35
CA ARG A 62 -19.93 -8.93 27.54
C ARG A 62 -19.34 -9.73 28.69
N LEU A 63 -18.27 -9.23 29.29
CA LEU A 63 -17.51 -9.95 30.32
C LEU A 63 -17.24 -9.04 31.51
N PRO A 64 -17.25 -9.55 32.75
CA PRO A 64 -16.84 -8.76 33.90
C PRO A 64 -15.36 -8.40 33.80
N HIS A 65 -15.00 -7.18 34.18
CA HIS A 65 -13.62 -6.73 34.24
C HIS A 65 -12.87 -7.55 35.31
N PRO A 66 -11.67 -8.10 35.01
CA PRO A 66 -10.99 -9.05 35.89
C PRO A 66 -10.53 -8.45 37.23
N ALA A 67 -10.32 -7.13 37.28
CA ALA A 67 -9.79 -6.43 38.45
C ALA A 67 -10.68 -5.28 38.97
N GLN A 68 -11.83 -5.01 38.35
CA GLN A 68 -12.69 -3.88 38.71
C GLN A 68 -14.12 -4.38 38.87
N ASP A 69 -14.60 -4.38 40.11
CA ASP A 69 -15.94 -4.87 40.42
C ASP A 69 -17.01 -3.93 39.83
N GLY A 70 -18.08 -4.52 39.29
CA GLY A 70 -19.17 -3.79 38.64
C GLY A 70 -18.83 -3.16 37.27
N VAL A 71 -17.63 -3.36 36.73
CA VAL A 71 -17.22 -2.89 35.40
C VAL A 71 -17.32 -4.04 34.38
N GLU A 72 -17.83 -3.75 33.19
CA GLU A 72 -18.00 -4.71 32.10
C GLU A 72 -17.12 -4.34 30.91
N ILE A 73 -16.46 -5.34 30.32
CA ILE A 73 -15.75 -5.26 29.04
C ILE A 73 -16.72 -5.70 27.94
N GLN A 74 -16.87 -4.86 26.92
CA GLN A 74 -17.70 -5.14 25.75
C GLN A 74 -16.82 -5.44 24.54
N LEU A 75 -17.10 -6.55 23.88
CA LEU A 75 -16.32 -7.03 22.75
C LEU A 75 -17.19 -7.08 21.49
N ASN A 76 -16.73 -6.38 20.45
CA ASN A 76 -17.30 -6.45 19.11
C ASN A 76 -16.75 -7.71 18.44
N ALA A 77 -17.58 -8.74 18.31
CA ALA A 77 -17.16 -10.04 17.81
C ALA A 77 -17.25 -10.11 16.29
N TRP A 78 -16.15 -10.45 15.63
CA TRP A 78 -16.05 -10.65 14.20
C TRP A 78 -15.77 -12.13 13.92
N ASP A 79 -16.74 -12.83 13.34
CA ASP A 79 -16.63 -14.23 12.93
C ASP A 79 -16.31 -14.32 11.44
N PHE A 80 -15.06 -14.67 11.12
CA PHE A 80 -14.59 -14.72 9.74
C PHE A 80 -14.95 -16.05 9.08
N GLY A 81 -15.43 -16.01 7.84
CA GLY A 81 -15.54 -17.18 6.99
C GLY A 81 -14.20 -17.91 6.92
N GLY A 82 -14.22 -19.23 6.85
CA GLY A 82 -12.97 -20.01 6.76
C GLY A 82 -12.60 -20.42 5.34
N GLN A 83 -13.29 -19.90 4.31
CA GLN A 83 -13.06 -20.29 2.93
C GLN A 83 -11.84 -19.57 2.33
N ASP A 84 -11.07 -20.28 1.50
CA ASP A 84 -9.83 -19.78 0.90
C ASP A 84 -10.01 -18.50 0.08
N VAL A 85 -11.14 -18.36 -0.60
CA VAL A 85 -11.49 -17.19 -1.42
C VAL A 85 -11.46 -15.88 -0.62
N TYR A 86 -11.68 -15.92 0.69
CA TYR A 86 -11.73 -14.74 1.53
C TYR A 86 -10.41 -14.39 2.22
N ARG A 87 -9.41 -15.28 2.22
CA ARG A 87 -8.18 -15.09 3.02
C ARG A 87 -7.42 -13.79 2.68
N VAL A 88 -7.42 -13.41 1.40
CA VAL A 88 -6.77 -12.17 0.94
C VAL A 88 -7.52 -10.95 1.47
N THR A 89 -8.85 -10.96 1.42
CA THR A 89 -9.68 -9.80 1.80
C THR A 89 -9.93 -9.69 3.30
N HIS A 90 -9.87 -10.81 4.03
CA HIS A 90 -9.97 -10.82 5.49
C HIS A 90 -8.87 -10.03 6.18
N GLN A 91 -7.68 -9.97 5.58
CA GLN A 91 -6.55 -9.20 6.11
C GLN A 91 -6.83 -7.69 6.18
N PHE A 92 -7.75 -7.17 5.38
CA PHE A 92 -8.15 -5.75 5.45
C PHE A 92 -8.79 -5.40 6.79
N PHE A 93 -9.32 -6.39 7.50
CA PHE A 93 -10.05 -6.21 8.75
C PHE A 93 -9.22 -6.59 10.00
N PHE A 94 -7.96 -7.01 9.84
CA PHE A 94 -7.05 -7.24 10.96
C PHE A 94 -6.47 -5.91 11.45
N SER A 95 -6.39 -5.73 12.78
CA SER A 95 -5.90 -4.49 13.42
C SER A 95 -5.19 -4.78 14.75
N ARG A 96 -4.24 -3.91 15.11
CA ARG A 96 -3.39 -4.03 16.33
C ARG A 96 -4.16 -4.05 17.65
N ARG A 97 -5.28 -3.32 17.73
CA ARG A 97 -6.09 -3.15 18.95
C ARG A 97 -7.17 -4.23 19.11
N SER A 98 -6.91 -5.42 18.57
CA SER A 98 -7.83 -6.56 18.56
C SER A 98 -7.27 -7.73 19.35
N LEU A 99 -8.17 -8.48 19.99
CA LEU A 99 -7.88 -9.81 20.52
C LEU A 99 -8.29 -10.86 19.49
N TYR A 100 -7.41 -11.82 19.21
CA TYR A 100 -7.64 -12.86 18.22
C TYR A 100 -7.91 -14.21 18.90
N LEU A 101 -8.98 -14.89 18.49
CA LEU A 101 -9.22 -16.30 18.80
C LEU A 101 -8.92 -17.12 17.55
N LEU A 102 -7.79 -17.83 17.56
CA LEU A 102 -7.44 -18.79 16.51
C LEU A 102 -8.05 -20.14 16.85
N VAL A 103 -9.15 -20.47 16.18
CA VAL A 103 -9.96 -21.65 16.44
C VAL A 103 -9.57 -22.76 15.48
N TRP A 104 -9.33 -23.96 16.00
CA TRP A 104 -9.01 -25.12 15.18
C TRP A 104 -9.63 -26.41 15.73
N GLU A 105 -9.85 -27.39 14.86
CA GLU A 105 -10.40 -28.70 15.21
C GLU A 105 -9.29 -29.77 15.20
N PRO A 106 -8.95 -30.38 16.36
CA PRO A 106 -7.85 -31.35 16.45
C PRO A 106 -7.98 -32.59 15.55
N ARG A 107 -9.20 -32.99 15.18
CA ARG A 107 -9.42 -34.16 14.32
C ARG A 107 -8.85 -34.00 12.92
N ARG A 108 -8.77 -32.78 12.41
CA ARG A 108 -8.24 -32.52 11.06
C ARG A 108 -6.72 -32.65 11.01
N GLY A 109 -6.05 -32.58 12.16
CA GLY A 109 -4.60 -32.49 12.26
C GLY A 109 -4.12 -31.04 12.18
N VAL A 110 -2.95 -30.73 12.76
CA VAL A 110 -2.42 -29.36 12.85
C VAL A 110 -2.16 -28.76 11.46
N GLN A 111 -1.62 -29.56 10.54
CA GLN A 111 -1.38 -29.13 9.14
C GLN A 111 -2.68 -28.83 8.39
N ALA A 112 -3.72 -29.65 8.56
CA ALA A 112 -5.00 -29.38 7.92
C ALA A 112 -5.82 -28.29 8.64
N GLY A 113 -5.51 -28.01 9.91
CA GLY A 113 -6.04 -26.87 10.65
C GLY A 113 -5.34 -25.54 10.35
N GLN A 114 -4.24 -25.59 9.58
CA GLN A 114 -3.49 -24.42 9.09
C GLN A 114 -3.18 -23.37 10.16
N VAL A 115 -2.93 -23.83 11.40
CA VAL A 115 -2.73 -22.96 12.58
C VAL A 115 -1.56 -22.00 12.34
N GLU A 116 -0.46 -22.50 11.81
CA GLU A 116 0.71 -21.70 11.46
C GLU A 116 0.41 -20.68 10.35
N ASP A 117 -0.40 -21.03 9.35
CA ASP A 117 -0.76 -20.10 8.26
C ASP A 117 -1.60 -18.95 8.81
N TRP A 118 -2.58 -19.22 9.68
CA TRP A 118 -3.34 -18.16 10.35
C TRP A 118 -2.48 -17.29 11.27
N LEU A 119 -1.57 -17.88 12.04
CA LEU A 119 -0.61 -17.12 12.84
C LEU A 119 0.30 -16.25 11.94
N ASN A 120 0.76 -16.78 10.82
CA ASN A 120 1.54 -16.03 9.84
C ASN A 120 0.71 -14.85 9.30
N MET A 121 -0.54 -15.06 8.89
CA MET A 121 -1.39 -13.98 8.39
C MET A 121 -1.62 -12.87 9.42
N ILE A 122 -1.88 -13.22 10.69
CA ILE A 122 -2.02 -12.24 11.77
C ILE A 122 -0.69 -11.50 11.96
N ARG A 123 0.44 -12.21 12.09
CA ARG A 123 1.76 -11.60 12.29
C ARG A 123 2.15 -10.67 11.15
N LEU A 124 1.97 -11.11 9.90
CA LEU A 124 2.30 -10.34 8.71
C LEU A 124 1.53 -9.02 8.70
N ARG A 125 0.25 -9.04 9.03
CA ARG A 125 -0.61 -7.86 8.97
C ARG A 125 -0.54 -6.95 10.19
N VAL A 126 -0.46 -7.55 11.38
CA VAL A 126 -0.58 -6.83 12.65
C VAL A 126 0.78 -6.52 13.26
N GLY A 127 1.73 -7.44 13.13
CA GLY A 127 3.02 -7.43 13.83
C GLY A 127 3.07 -8.40 15.01
N ASN A 128 4.18 -8.38 15.75
CA ASN A 128 4.40 -9.25 16.91
C ASN A 128 3.60 -8.81 18.15
N GLU A 129 3.03 -7.60 18.13
CA GLU A 129 2.15 -7.05 19.17
C GLU A 129 0.74 -7.67 19.18
N ALA A 130 0.38 -8.45 18.16
CA ALA A 130 -0.93 -9.10 18.10
C ALA A 130 -1.13 -10.05 19.29
N ARG A 131 -2.33 -10.10 19.86
CA ARG A 131 -2.65 -11.02 20.96
C ARG A 131 -3.52 -12.16 20.46
N VAL A 132 -2.98 -13.38 20.43
CA VAL A 132 -3.66 -14.57 19.92
C VAL A 132 -3.85 -15.63 21.01
N LEU A 133 -5.10 -16.00 21.24
CA LEU A 133 -5.49 -17.19 22.01
C LEU A 133 -5.76 -18.33 21.03
N ILE A 134 -5.04 -19.45 21.19
CA ILE A 134 -5.25 -20.63 20.34
C ILE A 134 -6.26 -21.55 21.03
N VAL A 135 -7.40 -21.78 20.37
CA VAL A 135 -8.55 -22.51 20.93
C VAL A 135 -8.78 -23.79 20.13
N SER A 136 -8.54 -24.94 20.76
CA SER A 136 -8.90 -26.24 20.19
C SER A 136 -10.34 -26.59 20.57
N THR A 137 -11.20 -26.78 19.57
CA THR A 137 -12.61 -27.14 19.78
C THR A 137 -12.79 -28.67 19.91
N HIS A 138 -14.00 -29.09 20.27
CA HIS A 138 -14.40 -30.51 20.34
C HIS A 138 -13.52 -31.35 21.27
N CYS A 139 -13.03 -30.81 22.39
CA CYS A 139 -12.09 -31.54 23.26
C CYS A 139 -12.68 -32.79 23.94
N LYS A 140 -14.02 -32.94 23.99
CA LYS A 140 -14.72 -34.10 24.57
C LYS A 140 -15.41 -34.95 23.51
N THR A 141 -16.02 -34.32 22.51
CA THR A 141 -16.72 -34.99 21.39
C THR A 141 -15.78 -35.40 20.26
N GLY A 142 -14.57 -34.84 20.23
CA GLY A 142 -13.46 -35.19 19.37
C GLY A 142 -12.70 -36.40 19.90
N GLU A 143 -12.71 -37.50 19.15
CA GLU A 143 -11.77 -38.60 19.36
C GLU A 143 -10.34 -38.05 19.17
N ARG A 144 -9.53 -38.06 20.24
CA ARG A 144 -8.19 -37.42 20.30
C ARG A 144 -7.22 -38.05 19.29
N ILE A 145 -6.69 -37.25 18.35
CA ILE A 145 -5.60 -37.70 17.46
C ILE A 145 -4.46 -36.67 17.33
N ALA A 146 -4.70 -35.35 17.26
CA ALA A 146 -3.63 -34.35 17.10
C ALA A 146 -3.41 -33.46 18.33
N ARG A 147 -2.14 -33.18 18.67
CA ARG A 147 -1.72 -32.16 19.63
C ARG A 147 -0.85 -31.14 18.91
N ILE A 148 -1.04 -29.87 19.24
CA ILE A 148 -0.11 -28.81 18.83
C ILE A 148 1.16 -28.90 19.68
N ASP A 149 2.31 -28.73 19.05
CA ASP A 149 3.58 -28.51 19.72
C ASP A 149 3.65 -27.07 20.25
N LYS A 150 3.11 -26.88 21.46
CA LYS A 150 3.02 -25.55 22.10
C LYS A 150 4.40 -24.90 22.26
N PRO A 151 5.46 -25.60 22.74
CA PRO A 151 6.80 -25.04 22.81
C PRO A 151 7.33 -24.51 21.47
N VAL A 152 7.15 -25.25 20.38
CA VAL A 152 7.61 -24.83 19.04
C VAL A 152 6.89 -23.55 18.60
N LEU A 153 5.56 -23.51 18.73
CA LEU A 153 4.81 -22.30 18.37
C LEU A 153 5.18 -21.11 19.25
N GLN A 154 5.36 -21.30 20.56
CA GLN A 154 5.78 -20.22 21.46
C GLN A 154 7.18 -19.70 21.09
N GLN A 155 8.10 -20.58 20.70
CA GLN A 155 9.43 -20.19 20.24
C GLN A 155 9.37 -19.39 18.93
N GLN A 156 8.48 -19.78 18.01
CA GLN A 156 8.39 -19.17 16.67
C GLN A 156 7.60 -17.86 16.65
N TYR A 157 6.58 -17.71 17.49
CA TYR A 157 5.67 -16.56 17.50
C TYR A 157 5.81 -15.68 18.77
N GLY A 158 6.57 -16.12 19.77
CA GLY A 158 6.90 -15.31 20.94
C GLY A 158 5.67 -14.89 21.75
N GLU A 159 5.66 -13.63 22.20
CA GLU A 159 4.59 -13.06 23.03
C GLU A 159 3.25 -12.87 22.28
N MET A 160 3.25 -13.05 20.96
CA MET A 160 2.05 -12.98 20.14
C MET A 160 1.01 -14.02 20.58
N ILE A 161 1.46 -15.21 20.98
CA ILE A 161 0.60 -16.26 21.52
C ILE A 161 0.48 -16.08 23.02
N VAL A 162 -0.71 -15.68 23.47
CA VAL A 162 -1.00 -15.38 24.88
C VAL A 162 -1.61 -16.57 25.64
N GLY A 163 -1.95 -17.66 24.94
CA GLY A 163 -2.32 -18.92 25.60
C GLY A 163 -2.97 -19.96 24.69
N PHE A 164 -3.17 -21.16 25.24
CA PHE A 164 -3.75 -22.32 24.57
C PHE A 164 -4.88 -22.92 25.40
N TYR A 165 -6.06 -23.03 24.81
CA TYR A 165 -7.28 -23.44 25.52
C TYR A 165 -8.00 -24.57 24.78
N GLU A 166 -8.56 -25.51 25.54
CA GLU A 166 -9.39 -26.59 25.01
C GLU A 166 -10.84 -26.36 25.41
N VAL A 167 -11.76 -26.42 24.44
CA VAL A 167 -13.19 -26.20 24.66
C VAL A 167 -14.02 -27.27 23.96
N ASP A 168 -15.23 -27.49 24.45
CA ASP A 168 -16.25 -28.21 23.70
C ASP A 168 -17.58 -27.46 23.80
N SER A 169 -17.90 -26.72 22.73
CA SER A 169 -19.04 -25.81 22.67
C SER A 169 -20.41 -26.49 22.68
N LEU A 170 -20.45 -27.83 22.66
CA LEU A 170 -21.69 -28.62 22.64
C LEU A 170 -21.84 -29.55 23.85
N VAL A 171 -20.83 -29.61 24.73
CA VAL A 171 -20.86 -30.47 25.93
C VAL A 171 -20.99 -29.59 27.17
N PRO A 172 -22.07 -29.73 27.96
CA PRO A 172 -22.21 -29.03 29.22
C PRO A 172 -21.13 -29.42 30.24
N ASP A 173 -20.69 -28.45 31.03
CA ASP A 173 -19.84 -28.61 32.19
C ASP A 173 -20.68 -28.45 33.46
N GLU A 174 -20.88 -29.55 34.17
CA GLU A 174 -21.70 -29.59 35.39
C GLU A 174 -21.15 -28.70 36.52
N GLN A 175 -19.85 -28.41 36.53
CA GLN A 175 -19.23 -27.61 37.60
C GLN A 175 -19.49 -26.12 37.44
N THR A 176 -19.58 -25.65 36.19
CA THR A 176 -19.68 -24.22 35.87
C THR A 176 -21.09 -23.84 35.40
N GLY A 177 -21.88 -24.81 34.95
CA GLY A 177 -23.19 -24.57 34.32
C GLY A 177 -23.08 -24.00 32.90
N GLU A 178 -21.87 -23.89 32.35
CA GLU A 178 -21.59 -23.48 30.97
C GLU A 178 -21.21 -24.70 30.11
N MET A 179 -20.72 -24.49 28.88
CA MET A 179 -20.10 -25.58 28.10
C MET A 179 -18.64 -25.79 28.53
N VAL A 180 -18.10 -26.98 28.30
CA VAL A 180 -16.74 -27.37 28.73
C VAL A 180 -15.69 -26.37 28.25
N GLY A 181 -14.93 -25.83 29.21
CA GLY A 181 -13.83 -24.87 28.99
C GLY A 181 -14.26 -23.43 28.74
N ILE A 182 -15.55 -23.13 28.55
CA ILE A 182 -16.03 -21.78 28.20
C ILE A 182 -15.86 -20.80 29.36
N ALA A 183 -16.13 -21.21 30.61
CA ALA A 183 -15.97 -20.34 31.77
C ALA A 183 -14.51 -19.88 31.96
N GLU A 184 -13.54 -20.78 31.77
CA GLU A 184 -12.11 -20.44 31.79
C GLU A 184 -11.73 -19.54 30.62
N LEU A 185 -12.20 -19.87 29.41
CA LEU A 185 -11.91 -19.06 28.23
C LEU A 185 -12.45 -17.63 28.36
N LYS A 186 -13.67 -17.44 28.89
CA LYS A 186 -14.23 -16.10 29.20
C LYS A 186 -13.34 -15.30 30.13
N LYS A 187 -12.84 -15.92 31.21
CA LYS A 187 -11.95 -15.28 32.16
C LYS A 187 -10.67 -14.78 31.47
N VAL A 188 -10.04 -15.63 30.67
CA VAL A 188 -8.80 -15.27 29.98
C VAL A 188 -9.04 -14.22 28.89
N ILE A 189 -10.15 -14.31 28.15
CA ILE A 189 -10.54 -13.27 27.19
C ILE A 189 -10.65 -11.92 27.90
N ALA A 190 -11.31 -11.86 29.06
CA ALA A 190 -11.43 -10.63 29.84
C ALA A 190 -10.06 -10.11 30.32
N GLU A 191 -9.18 -10.99 30.81
CA GLU A 191 -7.81 -10.65 31.22
C GLU A 191 -6.97 -10.08 30.06
N GLN A 192 -6.99 -10.73 28.91
CA GLN A 192 -6.21 -10.30 27.74
C GLN A 192 -6.79 -9.03 27.11
N ALA A 193 -8.11 -8.91 27.05
CA ALA A 193 -8.79 -7.71 26.56
C ALA A 193 -8.52 -6.51 27.46
N ALA A 194 -8.60 -6.66 28.79
CA ALA A 194 -8.33 -5.59 29.76
C ALA A 194 -6.92 -4.98 29.63
N GLY A 195 -5.96 -5.75 29.11
CA GLY A 195 -4.59 -5.28 28.88
C GLY A 195 -4.34 -4.62 27.52
N LEU A 196 -5.36 -4.44 26.67
CA LEU A 196 -5.22 -3.71 25.40
C LEU A 196 -5.06 -2.20 25.64
N GLU A 197 -4.29 -1.53 24.78
CA GLU A 197 -3.89 -0.12 24.98
C GLU A 197 -5.05 0.85 25.16
N GLN A 198 -6.17 0.61 24.48
CA GLN A 198 -7.34 1.47 24.54
C GLN A 198 -8.19 1.28 25.82
N MET A 199 -7.98 0.21 26.60
CA MET A 199 -8.82 -0.07 27.76
C MET A 199 -8.63 0.98 28.85
N GLY A 200 -9.75 1.48 29.38
CA GLY A 200 -9.77 2.53 30.39
C GLY A 200 -9.53 3.93 29.84
N MET A 201 -9.43 4.11 28.51
CA MET A 201 -9.28 5.44 27.92
C MET A 201 -10.47 6.34 28.30
N PRO A 202 -10.25 7.59 28.73
CA PRO A 202 -11.35 8.50 29.02
C PRO A 202 -12.19 8.77 27.77
N PHE A 203 -13.49 8.51 27.86
CA PHE A 203 -14.45 8.66 26.77
C PHE A 203 -15.61 9.50 27.26
N SER A 204 -15.84 10.65 26.62
CA SER A 204 -16.84 11.59 27.12
C SER A 204 -18.27 11.10 26.87
N PRO A 205 -19.24 11.50 27.69
CA PRO A 205 -20.65 11.15 27.47
C PRO A 205 -21.16 11.59 26.09
N GLN A 206 -20.67 12.73 25.58
CA GLN A 206 -21.03 13.22 24.24
C GLN A 206 -20.53 12.28 23.14
N TRP A 207 -19.30 11.76 23.26
CA TRP A 207 -18.74 10.83 22.28
C TRP A 207 -19.50 9.51 22.29
N LYS A 208 -19.88 9.04 23.48
CA LYS A 208 -20.72 7.85 23.67
C LYS A 208 -22.09 8.02 23.02
N ALA A 209 -22.76 9.15 23.27
CA ALA A 209 -24.07 9.45 22.69
C ALA A 209 -24.01 9.53 21.16
N ALA A 210 -23.03 10.23 20.60
CA ALA A 210 -22.83 10.31 19.15
C ALA A 210 -22.57 8.93 18.53
N ARG A 211 -21.67 8.15 19.14
CA ARG A 211 -21.36 6.78 18.70
C ARG A 211 -22.60 5.89 18.73
N ASP A 212 -23.35 5.90 19.82
CA ASP A 212 -24.52 5.04 20.00
C ASP A 212 -25.63 5.40 18.99
N GLU A 213 -25.82 6.69 18.68
CA GLU A 213 -26.71 7.14 17.61
C GLU A 213 -26.24 6.66 16.22
N LEU A 214 -24.93 6.79 15.94
CA LEU A 214 -24.34 6.32 14.67
C LEU A 214 -24.46 4.80 14.50
N ILE A 215 -24.28 4.02 15.56
CA ILE A 215 -24.46 2.56 15.54
C ILE A 215 -25.93 2.18 15.30
N ALA A 216 -26.86 2.94 15.89
CA ALA A 216 -28.29 2.72 15.72
C ALA A 216 -28.85 3.25 14.39
N HIS A 217 -28.01 3.89 13.56
CA HIS A 217 -28.44 4.47 12.30
C HIS A 217 -28.94 3.38 11.34
N PRO A 218 -30.11 3.57 10.69
CA PRO A 218 -30.73 2.53 9.86
C PRO A 218 -29.96 2.28 8.56
N GLU A 219 -29.32 3.31 8.00
CA GLU A 219 -28.57 3.17 6.76
C GLU A 219 -27.15 2.63 7.01
N PRO A 220 -26.66 1.70 6.16
CA PRO A 220 -25.36 1.05 6.34
C PRO A 220 -24.17 1.96 6.03
N ARG A 221 -24.41 3.08 5.34
CA ARG A 221 -23.41 4.07 4.93
C ARG A 221 -24.03 5.46 4.99
N VAL A 222 -23.23 6.44 5.41
CA VAL A 222 -23.57 7.86 5.36
C VAL A 222 -22.42 8.67 4.78
N SER A 223 -22.69 9.90 4.37
CA SER A 223 -21.61 10.83 4.03
C SER A 223 -20.87 11.30 5.29
N TYR A 224 -19.60 11.69 5.15
CA TYR A 224 -18.85 12.27 6.27
C TYR A 224 -19.47 13.59 6.76
N ALA A 225 -20.16 14.32 5.89
CA ALA A 225 -20.93 15.50 6.28
C ALA A 225 -22.09 15.11 7.22
N ALA A 226 -22.89 14.11 6.85
CA ALA A 226 -23.98 13.61 7.70
C ALA A 226 -23.45 13.04 9.03
N PHE A 227 -22.35 12.26 8.98
CA PHE A 227 -21.65 11.79 10.18
C PHE A 227 -21.23 12.97 11.09
N SER A 228 -20.67 14.03 10.49
CA SER A 228 -20.23 15.22 11.21
C SER A 228 -21.39 16.02 11.79
N GLU A 229 -22.53 16.08 11.10
CA GLU A 229 -23.75 16.70 11.59
C GLU A 229 -24.29 15.98 12.82
N ILE A 230 -24.35 14.64 12.79
CA ILE A 230 -24.74 13.83 13.96
C ILE A 230 -23.78 14.12 15.13
N CYS A 231 -22.47 14.11 14.89
CA CYS A 231 -21.49 14.43 15.93
C CYS A 231 -21.66 15.86 16.48
N ALA A 232 -21.95 16.84 15.61
CA ALA A 232 -22.15 18.23 16.01
C ALA A 232 -23.42 18.44 16.85
N GLN A 233 -24.47 17.63 16.63
CA GLN A 233 -25.67 17.62 17.49
C GLN A 233 -25.36 17.21 18.93
N HIS A 234 -24.30 16.41 19.13
CA HIS A 234 -23.74 16.05 20.43
C HIS A 234 -22.60 16.97 20.88
N GLU A 235 -22.47 18.17 20.28
CA GLU A 235 -21.48 19.19 20.65
C GLU A 235 -20.01 18.80 20.37
N LEU A 236 -19.74 17.84 19.48
CA LEU A 236 -18.37 17.52 19.08
C LEU A 236 -17.80 18.55 18.11
N SER A 237 -16.60 19.04 18.42
CA SER A 237 -15.82 19.87 17.48
C SER A 237 -15.34 19.03 16.29
N PRO A 238 -15.01 19.63 15.12
CA PRO A 238 -14.53 18.90 13.95
C PRO A 238 -13.30 18.00 14.22
N ILE A 239 -12.40 18.42 15.11
CA ILE A 239 -11.23 17.63 15.52
C ILE A 239 -11.66 16.41 16.33
N ALA A 240 -12.63 16.58 17.24
CA ALA A 240 -13.21 15.50 18.03
C ALA A 240 -13.95 14.50 17.13
N THR A 241 -14.74 14.98 16.16
CA THR A 241 -15.41 14.15 15.15
C THR A 241 -14.43 13.28 14.38
N LYS A 242 -13.34 13.86 13.86
CA LYS A 242 -12.30 13.09 13.15
C LYS A 242 -11.67 12.02 14.06
N THR A 243 -11.42 12.37 15.32
CA THR A 243 -10.82 11.45 16.31
C THR A 243 -11.79 10.32 16.68
N LEU A 244 -13.08 10.61 16.85
CA LEU A 244 -14.12 9.63 17.10
C LEU A 244 -14.25 8.65 15.94
N ALA A 245 -14.26 9.14 14.69
CA ALA A 245 -14.28 8.28 13.50
C ALA A 245 -13.10 7.28 13.49
N GLN A 246 -11.89 7.74 13.81
CA GLN A 246 -10.72 6.86 13.90
C GLN A 246 -10.87 5.80 15.01
N ILE A 247 -11.33 6.18 16.21
CA ILE A 247 -11.54 5.24 17.31
C ILE A 247 -12.63 4.23 16.97
N MET A 248 -13.74 4.68 16.39
CA MET A 248 -14.82 3.79 15.94
C MET A 248 -14.33 2.82 14.87
N HIS A 249 -13.45 3.25 13.97
CA HIS A 249 -12.82 2.39 12.98
C HIS A 249 -11.92 1.33 13.64
N ASP A 250 -11.04 1.74 14.55
CA ASP A 250 -10.13 0.84 15.27
C ASP A 250 -10.89 -0.23 16.08
N LEU A 251 -12.00 0.17 16.72
CA LEU A 251 -12.89 -0.70 17.51
C LEU A 251 -13.79 -1.59 16.64
N GLY A 252 -13.77 -1.41 15.31
CA GLY A 252 -14.56 -2.18 14.37
C GLY A 252 -16.05 -1.84 14.35
N TYR A 253 -16.45 -0.65 14.79
CA TYR A 253 -17.81 -0.16 14.62
C TYR A 253 -18.06 0.30 13.18
N ILE A 254 -17.08 0.96 12.56
CA ILE A 254 -17.22 1.56 11.22
C ILE A 254 -16.03 1.26 10.33
N VAL A 255 -16.18 1.52 9.04
CA VAL A 255 -15.06 1.61 8.09
C VAL A 255 -15.05 3.00 7.47
N HIS A 256 -13.95 3.72 7.67
CA HIS A 256 -13.76 5.08 7.15
C HIS A 256 -12.33 5.31 6.69
N TYR A 257 -12.16 5.99 5.57
CA TYR A 257 -10.87 6.25 4.94
C TYR A 257 -10.56 7.75 4.89
N SER A 258 -10.27 8.35 6.04
CA SER A 258 -10.12 9.81 6.14
C SER A 258 -9.04 10.42 5.24
N ASP A 259 -8.02 9.64 4.90
CA ASP A 259 -6.84 10.13 4.17
C ASP A 259 -6.93 9.91 2.65
N ASP A 260 -8.04 9.34 2.15
CA ASP A 260 -8.26 9.05 0.73
C ASP A 260 -9.22 10.05 0.12
N GLU A 261 -8.78 10.87 -0.83
CA GLU A 261 -9.62 11.91 -1.42
C GLU A 261 -10.89 11.39 -2.11
N ARG A 262 -10.91 10.11 -2.55
CA ARG A 262 -12.03 9.50 -3.26
C ARG A 262 -13.03 8.79 -2.35
N LEU A 263 -12.62 8.48 -1.12
CA LEU A 263 -13.38 7.68 -0.15
C LEU A 263 -13.60 8.38 1.21
N ARG A 264 -12.91 9.50 1.48
CA ARG A 264 -13.01 10.22 2.76
C ARG A 264 -14.41 10.72 3.07
N ASP A 265 -15.23 10.92 2.05
CA ASP A 265 -16.60 11.38 2.19
C ASP A 265 -17.56 10.22 2.53
N ASP A 266 -17.09 8.97 2.56
CA ASP A 266 -17.90 7.78 2.78
C ASP A 266 -17.59 7.10 4.11
N VAL A 267 -18.58 7.09 5.00
CA VAL A 267 -18.50 6.39 6.29
C VAL A 267 -19.42 5.18 6.25
N VAL A 268 -18.85 3.98 6.25
CA VAL A 268 -19.61 2.72 6.34
C VAL A 268 -19.88 2.43 7.81
N LEU A 269 -21.12 2.61 8.23
CA LEU A 269 -21.59 2.39 9.61
C LEU A 269 -21.82 0.90 9.92
N GLN A 270 -22.03 0.07 8.90
CA GLN A 270 -22.21 -1.38 9.04
C GLN A 270 -21.13 -2.13 8.26
N PRO A 271 -19.98 -2.46 8.86
CA PRO A 271 -18.87 -3.10 8.15
C PRO A 271 -19.23 -4.44 7.49
N GLN A 272 -20.19 -5.19 8.06
CA GLN A 272 -20.68 -6.45 7.49
C GLN A 272 -21.29 -6.22 6.10
N TRP A 273 -22.10 -5.17 5.93
CA TRP A 273 -22.68 -4.78 4.64
C TRP A 273 -21.59 -4.56 3.58
N LEU A 274 -20.41 -4.06 3.96
CA LEU A 274 -19.30 -3.91 3.02
C LEU A 274 -18.59 -5.22 2.70
N THR A 275 -18.38 -6.07 3.71
CA THR A 275 -17.70 -7.36 3.52
C THR A 275 -18.45 -8.28 2.55
N LYS A 276 -19.80 -8.26 2.59
CA LYS A 276 -20.66 -9.03 1.68
C LYS A 276 -20.50 -8.58 0.23
N ALA A 277 -20.40 -7.27 -0.03
CA ALA A 277 -20.23 -6.73 -1.38
C ALA A 277 -18.92 -7.23 -2.04
N ILE A 278 -17.83 -7.25 -1.28
CA ILE A 278 -16.54 -7.81 -1.75
C ILE A 278 -16.69 -9.32 -1.95
N GLY A 279 -17.39 -10.01 -1.05
CA GLY A 279 -17.59 -11.45 -1.15
C GLY A 279 -18.38 -11.89 -2.39
N PHE A 280 -19.44 -11.18 -2.76
CA PHE A 280 -20.21 -11.51 -3.96
C PHE A 280 -19.36 -11.41 -5.22
N LEU A 281 -18.44 -10.44 -5.27
CA LEU A 281 -17.50 -10.34 -6.40
C LEU A 281 -16.52 -11.51 -6.44
N LEU A 282 -15.94 -11.86 -5.30
CA LEU A 282 -14.97 -12.94 -5.22
C LEU A 282 -15.61 -14.32 -5.48
N GLU A 283 -16.90 -14.48 -5.25
CA GLU A 283 -17.64 -15.71 -5.58
C GLU A 283 -18.26 -15.69 -7.00
N ASP A 284 -18.14 -14.61 -7.78
CA ASP A 284 -18.72 -14.50 -9.13
C ASP A 284 -17.93 -15.32 -10.17
N ARG A 285 -18.46 -16.51 -10.49
CA ARG A 285 -17.84 -17.44 -11.44
C ARG A 285 -17.65 -16.88 -12.84
N ALA A 286 -18.56 -16.05 -13.34
CA ALA A 286 -18.40 -15.58 -14.72
C ALA A 286 -17.30 -14.53 -14.85
N THR A 287 -17.04 -13.74 -13.81
CA THR A 287 -15.83 -12.88 -13.74
C THR A 287 -14.58 -13.73 -13.74
N GLN A 288 -14.57 -14.85 -13.00
CA GLN A 288 -13.49 -15.84 -13.02
C GLN A 288 -13.28 -16.48 -14.40
N GLU A 289 -14.36 -16.92 -15.05
CA GLU A 289 -14.35 -17.48 -16.40
C GLU A 289 -13.91 -16.47 -17.47
N SER A 290 -14.10 -15.18 -17.20
CA SER A 290 -13.64 -14.06 -18.03
C SER A 290 -12.24 -13.56 -17.63
N GLU A 291 -11.41 -14.41 -17.02
CA GLU A 291 -10.01 -14.12 -16.64
C GLU A 291 -9.87 -12.92 -15.68
N GLY A 292 -10.87 -12.72 -14.82
CA GLY A 292 -10.94 -11.61 -13.88
C GLY A 292 -11.51 -10.32 -14.45
N ILE A 293 -11.91 -10.28 -15.72
CA ILE A 293 -12.53 -9.09 -16.31
C ILE A 293 -13.97 -8.95 -15.81
N LEU A 294 -14.24 -7.83 -15.16
CA LEU A 294 -15.53 -7.41 -14.65
C LEU A 294 -16.05 -6.20 -15.46
N PRO A 295 -16.89 -6.42 -16.48
CA PRO A 295 -17.54 -5.33 -17.19
C PRO A 295 -18.54 -4.58 -16.32
N ASP A 296 -18.71 -3.27 -16.55
CA ASP A 296 -19.71 -2.45 -15.83
C ASP A 296 -21.13 -2.99 -15.95
N THR A 297 -21.45 -3.55 -17.13
CA THR A 297 -22.74 -4.18 -17.42
C THR A 297 -23.04 -5.40 -16.53
N ARG A 298 -22.03 -5.93 -15.85
CA ARG A 298 -22.16 -7.08 -14.95
C ARG A 298 -22.30 -6.68 -13.48
N LEU A 299 -21.99 -5.44 -13.10
CA LEU A 299 -22.00 -5.01 -11.70
C LEU A 299 -23.36 -5.24 -11.03
N GLN A 300 -24.46 -5.01 -11.75
CA GLN A 300 -25.81 -5.32 -11.26
C GLN A 300 -26.01 -6.81 -10.98
N LYS A 301 -25.47 -7.70 -11.82
CA LYS A 301 -25.57 -9.16 -11.59
C LYS A 301 -24.78 -9.60 -10.36
N VAL A 302 -23.66 -8.95 -10.07
CA VAL A 302 -22.81 -9.26 -8.92
C VAL A 302 -23.40 -8.72 -7.62
N TRP A 303 -23.84 -7.47 -7.61
CA TRP A 303 -24.22 -6.78 -6.37
C TRP A 303 -25.74 -6.65 -6.15
N HIS A 304 -26.56 -6.75 -7.19
CA HIS A 304 -28.02 -6.71 -7.03
C HIS A 304 -28.65 -8.08 -7.29
N ASP A 305 -28.34 -8.76 -8.40
CA ASP A 305 -29.07 -9.97 -8.82
C ASP A 305 -28.41 -11.29 -8.39
N HIS A 306 -27.51 -11.27 -7.40
CA HIS A 306 -26.81 -12.46 -6.92
C HIS A 306 -27.76 -13.55 -6.34
N SER A 307 -27.33 -14.81 -6.30
CA SER A 307 -28.19 -15.91 -5.83
C SER A 307 -28.26 -16.07 -4.30
N PHE A 308 -27.45 -15.34 -3.51
CA PHE A 308 -27.45 -15.46 -2.05
C PHE A 308 -28.78 -14.97 -1.41
N GLU A 309 -29.54 -15.87 -0.82
CA GLU A 309 -30.80 -15.57 -0.13
C GLU A 309 -30.56 -14.82 1.19
N ASN A 310 -31.46 -13.90 1.56
CA ASN A 310 -31.39 -13.08 2.79
C ASN A 310 -30.18 -12.15 2.92
N GLU A 311 -29.41 -12.00 1.85
CA GLU A 311 -28.25 -11.10 1.79
C GLU A 311 -28.62 -9.74 1.14
N PRO A 312 -27.88 -8.66 1.46
CA PRO A 312 -28.21 -7.31 1.03
C PRO A 312 -28.12 -7.14 -0.49
N ARG A 313 -29.06 -6.38 -1.04
CA ARG A 313 -29.11 -6.00 -2.46
C ARG A 313 -28.65 -4.57 -2.61
N TYR A 314 -27.68 -4.33 -3.48
CA TYR A 314 -27.04 -3.02 -3.60
C TYR A 314 -27.57 -2.22 -4.80
N ASP A 315 -27.97 -0.98 -4.55
CA ASP A 315 -28.43 -0.04 -5.58
C ASP A 315 -27.26 0.43 -6.47
N PRO A 316 -27.47 0.61 -7.79
CA PRO A 316 -26.41 1.04 -8.71
C PRO A 316 -25.67 2.33 -8.35
N SER A 317 -26.31 3.24 -7.60
CA SER A 317 -25.65 4.46 -7.09
C SER A 317 -24.45 4.17 -6.19
N ILE A 318 -24.35 2.97 -5.61
CA ILE A 318 -23.27 2.57 -4.71
C ILE A 318 -22.06 1.97 -5.45
N TYR A 319 -22.24 1.53 -6.70
CA TYR A 319 -21.23 0.75 -7.44
C TYR A 319 -19.89 1.50 -7.60
N PRO A 320 -19.88 2.82 -7.89
CA PRO A 320 -18.63 3.59 -7.94
C PRO A 320 -17.83 3.55 -6.64
N PHE A 321 -18.52 3.56 -5.49
CA PHE A 321 -17.88 3.47 -4.18
C PHE A 321 -17.18 2.11 -4.01
N PHE A 322 -17.84 1.01 -4.37
CA PHE A 322 -17.22 -0.32 -4.31
C PHE A 322 -16.02 -0.44 -5.26
N LEU A 323 -16.10 0.08 -6.49
CA LEU A 323 -14.97 0.08 -7.41
C LEU A 323 -13.76 0.86 -6.83
N ARG A 324 -13.98 2.07 -6.31
CA ARG A 324 -12.93 2.88 -5.66
C ARG A 324 -12.31 2.17 -4.47
N LEU A 325 -13.14 1.50 -3.68
CA LEU A 325 -12.69 0.75 -2.52
C LEU A 325 -11.84 -0.47 -2.90
N MET A 326 -12.25 -1.21 -3.94
CA MET A 326 -11.51 -2.37 -4.41
C MET A 326 -10.17 -1.98 -5.02
N GLU A 327 -10.09 -0.81 -5.67
CA GLU A 327 -8.80 -0.24 -6.09
C GLU A 327 -7.91 0.14 -4.91
N LYS A 328 -8.48 0.80 -3.90
CA LYS A 328 -7.73 1.16 -2.70
C LYS A 328 -7.07 -0.06 -2.03
N TYR A 329 -7.74 -1.20 -2.08
CA TYR A 329 -7.27 -2.43 -1.47
C TYR A 329 -6.49 -3.35 -2.39
N ASP A 330 -6.06 -2.85 -3.54
CA ASP A 330 -5.34 -3.62 -4.57
C ASP A 330 -6.11 -4.90 -4.99
N VAL A 331 -7.45 -4.93 -4.86
CA VAL A 331 -8.31 -6.06 -5.28
C VAL A 331 -8.53 -6.02 -6.79
N SER A 332 -8.67 -4.81 -7.33
CA SER A 332 -8.89 -4.59 -8.76
C SER A 332 -8.22 -3.32 -9.25
N TYR A 333 -8.07 -3.17 -10.57
CA TYR A 333 -7.79 -1.88 -11.21
C TYR A 333 -8.74 -1.64 -12.39
N ARG A 334 -9.02 -0.37 -12.69
CA ARG A 334 -9.81 0.02 -13.85
C ARG A 334 -9.04 -0.16 -15.16
N LEU A 335 -9.66 -0.76 -16.16
CA LEU A 335 -9.05 -0.86 -17.50
C LEU A 335 -9.02 0.52 -18.20
N PRO A 336 -8.07 0.77 -19.13
CA PRO A 336 -7.90 2.06 -19.78
C PRO A 336 -9.14 2.58 -20.54
N ASP A 337 -10.00 1.68 -21.02
CA ASP A 337 -11.25 2.05 -21.71
C ASP A 337 -12.34 2.61 -20.77
N GLY A 338 -12.14 2.48 -19.47
CA GLY A 338 -13.07 2.93 -18.44
C GLY A 338 -14.42 2.20 -18.48
N LYS A 339 -14.49 0.96 -18.99
CA LYS A 339 -15.76 0.19 -19.10
C LYS A 339 -15.74 -1.14 -18.34
N ALA A 340 -14.59 -1.54 -17.84
CA ALA A 340 -14.42 -2.74 -17.06
C ALA A 340 -13.26 -2.59 -16.07
N SER A 341 -13.23 -3.46 -15.08
CA SER A 341 -12.13 -3.59 -14.12
C SER A 341 -11.54 -5.00 -14.19
N LEU A 342 -10.26 -5.14 -13.89
CA LEU A 342 -9.65 -6.46 -13.68
C LEU A 342 -9.65 -6.77 -12.18
N VAL A 343 -10.24 -7.89 -11.79
CA VAL A 343 -10.21 -8.45 -10.43
C VAL A 343 -9.04 -9.43 -10.32
N ALA A 344 -7.97 -9.02 -9.64
CA ALA A 344 -6.70 -9.72 -9.69
C ALA A 344 -6.72 -11.11 -9.03
N GLN A 345 -7.67 -11.38 -8.13
CA GLN A 345 -7.85 -12.71 -7.51
C GLN A 345 -8.47 -13.73 -8.46
N HIS A 346 -9.09 -13.28 -9.56
CA HIS A 346 -9.76 -14.11 -10.56
C HIS A 346 -8.93 -14.39 -11.81
N VAL A 347 -7.67 -13.94 -11.83
CA VAL A 347 -6.77 -14.19 -12.96
C VAL A 347 -6.52 -15.69 -13.17
N PRO A 348 -6.16 -16.12 -14.39
CA PRO A 348 -5.97 -17.54 -14.71
C PRO A 348 -4.94 -18.23 -13.81
N GLN A 349 -5.17 -19.52 -13.51
CA GLN A 349 -4.21 -20.34 -12.76
C GLN A 349 -3.00 -20.75 -13.62
N VAL A 350 -3.23 -20.94 -14.92
CA VAL A 350 -2.24 -21.45 -15.86
C VAL A 350 -1.43 -20.29 -16.43
N ARG A 351 -0.10 -20.45 -16.47
CA ARG A 351 0.79 -19.49 -17.13
C ARG A 351 0.45 -19.45 -18.64
N PRO A 352 0.18 -18.27 -19.22
CA PRO A 352 0.00 -18.13 -20.66
C PRO A 352 1.34 -18.32 -21.39
N GLU A 353 1.29 -18.42 -22.72
CA GLU A 353 2.49 -18.34 -23.55
C GLU A 353 3.12 -16.95 -23.39
N LEU A 354 4.43 -16.89 -23.16
CA LEU A 354 5.15 -15.64 -22.89
C LEU A 354 6.11 -15.30 -24.03
N PRO A 355 6.37 -14.01 -24.30
CA PRO A 355 7.32 -13.59 -25.33
C PRO A 355 8.74 -14.17 -25.15
N TRP A 356 9.18 -14.34 -23.91
CA TRP A 356 10.42 -15.03 -23.57
C TRP A 356 10.33 -15.66 -22.19
N LEU A 357 11.24 -16.60 -21.94
CA LEU A 357 11.40 -17.27 -20.65
C LEU A 357 12.84 -17.10 -20.13
N PRO A 358 13.07 -17.09 -18.80
CA PRO A 358 14.38 -16.91 -18.20
C PRO A 358 15.42 -17.93 -18.66
N GLU A 359 14.98 -19.12 -19.05
CA GLU A 359 15.83 -20.23 -19.51
C GLU A 359 16.44 -20.01 -20.90
N GLY A 360 15.89 -19.12 -21.73
CA GLY A 360 16.41 -18.82 -23.06
C GLY A 360 17.34 -17.60 -23.06
N ASP A 361 18.38 -17.58 -23.89
CA ASP A 361 19.29 -16.42 -23.98
C ASP A 361 18.55 -15.15 -24.46
N PRO A 362 18.89 -13.96 -23.94
CA PRO A 362 18.40 -12.71 -24.49
C PRO A 362 18.96 -12.48 -25.91
N PRO A 363 18.27 -11.72 -26.77
CA PRO A 363 18.81 -11.30 -28.07
C PRO A 363 20.18 -10.60 -27.91
N GLU A 364 21.06 -10.70 -28.91
CA GLU A 364 22.44 -10.18 -28.84
C GLU A 364 22.55 -8.68 -28.48
N ASN A 365 21.54 -7.89 -28.81
CA ASN A 365 21.48 -6.45 -28.55
C ASN A 365 20.79 -6.09 -27.23
N LEU A 366 20.37 -7.08 -26.44
CA LEU A 366 19.65 -6.88 -25.18
C LEU A 366 20.40 -7.57 -24.04
N ARG A 367 20.23 -7.02 -22.84
CA ARG A 367 20.74 -7.58 -21.60
C ARG A 367 19.57 -8.05 -20.75
N ARG A 368 19.80 -9.11 -19.99
CA ARG A 368 18.86 -9.59 -18.98
C ARG A 368 19.53 -9.59 -17.60
N ILE A 369 18.85 -9.02 -16.62
CA ILE A 369 19.24 -9.09 -15.22
C ILE A 369 18.14 -9.78 -14.40
N ALA A 370 18.53 -10.35 -13.27
CA ALA A 370 17.64 -11.14 -12.43
C ALA A 370 17.82 -10.79 -10.95
N MET A 371 16.72 -10.82 -10.21
CA MET A 371 16.67 -10.59 -8.78
C MET A 371 15.69 -11.58 -8.15
N ILE A 372 15.98 -12.03 -6.93
CA ILE A 372 15.13 -12.90 -6.13
C ILE A 372 14.81 -12.18 -4.83
N CYS A 373 13.54 -11.94 -4.56
CA CYS A 373 13.05 -11.59 -3.23
C CYS A 373 12.74 -12.89 -2.47
N ALA A 374 13.61 -13.26 -1.52
CA ALA A 374 13.42 -14.43 -0.67
C ALA A 374 12.77 -14.02 0.65
N MET A 375 11.65 -14.63 0.99
CA MET A 375 10.81 -14.29 2.14
C MET A 375 10.81 -15.43 3.17
N GLU A 376 10.79 -15.10 4.46
CA GLU A 376 10.66 -16.10 5.53
C GLU A 376 9.26 -16.72 5.56
N GLU A 377 8.24 -15.94 5.27
CA GLU A 377 6.84 -16.35 5.14
C GLU A 377 6.30 -16.12 3.73
N ASP A 378 5.18 -16.79 3.43
CA ASP A 378 4.43 -16.58 2.20
C ASP A 378 3.31 -15.54 2.41
N PRO A 379 3.45 -14.30 1.91
CA PRO A 379 2.41 -13.30 2.02
C PRO A 379 1.18 -13.63 1.13
N PRO A 380 0.01 -13.89 1.73
CA PRO A 380 -1.21 -14.18 0.98
C PRO A 380 -1.67 -12.99 0.11
N GLY A 381 -1.83 -13.22 -1.19
CA GLY A 381 -2.26 -12.18 -2.14
C GLY A 381 -1.11 -11.43 -2.82
N LEU A 382 0.16 -11.80 -2.58
CA LEU A 382 1.33 -11.16 -3.19
C LEU A 382 1.21 -10.96 -4.70
N VAL A 383 0.91 -12.03 -5.44
CA VAL A 383 0.84 -11.97 -6.90
C VAL A 383 -0.36 -11.13 -7.37
N PRO A 384 -1.61 -11.35 -6.91
CA PRO A 384 -2.73 -10.48 -7.25
C PRO A 384 -2.45 -8.99 -6.99
N TRP A 385 -1.89 -8.64 -5.84
CA TRP A 385 -1.62 -7.23 -5.52
C TRP A 385 -0.47 -6.66 -6.34
N MET A 386 0.57 -7.47 -6.65
CA MET A 386 1.59 -7.05 -7.61
C MET A 386 0.99 -6.79 -9.00
N ILE A 387 0.05 -7.62 -9.48
CA ILE A 387 -0.64 -7.40 -10.76
C ILE A 387 -1.34 -6.03 -10.76
N VAL A 388 -2.04 -5.70 -9.67
CA VAL A 388 -2.70 -4.39 -9.54
C VAL A 388 -1.68 -3.24 -9.51
N ARG A 389 -0.61 -3.36 -8.73
CA ARG A 389 0.41 -2.30 -8.61
C ARG A 389 1.29 -2.11 -9.85
N THR A 390 1.31 -3.06 -10.77
CA THR A 390 2.08 -2.98 -12.02
C THR A 390 1.19 -2.92 -13.27
N HIS A 391 -0.10 -2.57 -13.11
CA HIS A 391 -1.05 -2.62 -14.21
C HIS A 391 -0.73 -1.66 -15.38
N ASP A 392 -0.05 -0.55 -15.10
CA ASP A 392 0.47 0.40 -16.10
C ASP A 392 1.39 -0.26 -17.13
N TYR A 393 1.99 -1.41 -16.76
CA TYR A 393 2.91 -2.17 -17.61
C TYR A 393 2.30 -3.49 -18.09
N SER A 394 1.00 -3.70 -17.89
CA SER A 394 0.34 -4.94 -18.26
C SER A 394 0.39 -5.18 -19.77
N THR A 395 0.71 -6.42 -20.16
CA THR A 395 0.84 -6.81 -21.57
C THR A 395 -0.37 -7.61 -22.02
N GLU A 396 -0.90 -7.27 -23.20
CA GLU A 396 -1.98 -7.98 -23.88
C GLU A 396 -1.44 -8.74 -25.09
N GLN A 397 -1.94 -9.95 -25.31
CA GLN A 397 -1.62 -10.76 -26.47
C GLN A 397 -2.89 -11.31 -27.09
N THR A 398 -3.01 -11.17 -28.40
CA THR A 398 -4.08 -11.79 -29.17
C THR A 398 -3.69 -13.22 -29.51
N ASN A 399 -4.51 -14.18 -29.08
CA ASN A 399 -4.29 -15.59 -29.41
C ASN A 399 -4.75 -15.93 -30.85
N ALA A 400 -4.53 -17.17 -31.28
CA ALA A 400 -4.93 -17.64 -32.61
C ALA A 400 -6.46 -17.63 -32.85
N THR A 401 -7.29 -17.60 -31.80
CA THR A 401 -8.76 -17.49 -31.91
C THR A 401 -9.24 -16.04 -31.97
N GLY A 402 -8.34 -15.06 -31.91
CA GLY A 402 -8.69 -13.63 -31.91
C GLY A 402 -9.09 -13.08 -30.53
N SER A 403 -8.97 -13.87 -29.48
CA SER A 403 -9.22 -13.45 -28.10
C SER A 403 -7.99 -12.75 -27.53
N ILE A 404 -8.22 -11.62 -26.86
CA ILE A 404 -7.16 -10.87 -26.18
C ILE A 404 -7.01 -11.42 -24.77
N HIS A 405 -5.81 -11.89 -24.45
CA HIS A 405 -5.44 -12.36 -23.13
C HIS A 405 -4.40 -11.42 -22.52
N ARG A 406 -4.52 -11.17 -21.22
CA ARG A 406 -3.47 -10.45 -20.47
C ARG A 406 -2.45 -11.45 -19.94
N LEU A 407 -1.19 -11.08 -19.99
CA LEU A 407 -0.09 -11.97 -19.63
C LEU A 407 0.15 -12.01 -18.10
N HIS A 408 -0.89 -12.36 -17.34
CA HIS A 408 -0.81 -12.58 -15.90
C HIS A 408 -1.50 -13.88 -15.49
N TRP A 409 -1.05 -14.46 -14.37
CA TRP A 409 -1.59 -15.67 -13.80
C TRP A 409 -1.36 -15.69 -12.29
N GLN A 410 -1.95 -16.66 -11.59
CA GLN A 410 -1.92 -16.73 -10.12
C GLN A 410 -0.53 -16.87 -9.49
N LYS A 411 0.49 -17.19 -10.31
CA LYS A 411 1.89 -17.30 -9.87
C LYS A 411 2.82 -16.26 -10.50
N GLY A 412 2.34 -15.36 -11.35
CA GLY A 412 3.23 -14.40 -11.99
C GLY A 412 2.59 -13.49 -13.01
N MET A 413 3.43 -12.65 -13.62
CA MET A 413 3.00 -11.71 -14.65
C MET A 413 4.16 -11.40 -15.59
N PHE A 414 3.81 -10.99 -16.81
CA PHE A 414 4.70 -10.44 -17.80
C PHE A 414 4.31 -8.99 -18.07
N LEU A 415 5.30 -8.12 -18.06
CA LEU A 415 5.14 -6.68 -18.13
C LEU A 415 5.97 -6.08 -19.27
N ASN A 416 5.50 -4.99 -19.84
CA ASN A 416 6.19 -4.25 -20.89
C ASN A 416 6.11 -2.75 -20.57
N HIS A 417 7.28 -2.11 -20.45
CA HIS A 417 7.42 -0.68 -20.17
C HIS A 417 7.96 0.08 -21.40
N GLY A 418 7.49 -0.28 -22.59
CA GLY A 418 7.87 0.35 -23.86
C GLY A 418 9.38 0.31 -24.09
N THR A 419 10.00 1.48 -24.22
CA THR A 419 11.44 1.62 -24.45
C THR A 419 12.30 1.24 -23.23
N HIS A 420 11.68 1.12 -22.04
CA HIS A 420 12.35 0.75 -20.80
C HIS A 420 12.48 -0.77 -20.60
N GLY A 421 11.89 -1.56 -21.49
CA GLY A 421 12.07 -3.00 -21.57
C GLY A 421 10.91 -3.82 -21.04
N GLU A 422 11.14 -5.12 -20.93
CA GLU A 422 10.16 -6.12 -20.54
C GLU A 422 10.57 -6.81 -19.25
N ALA A 423 9.61 -7.36 -18.53
CA ALA A 423 9.85 -8.09 -17.29
C ALA A 423 8.98 -9.33 -17.15
N MET A 424 9.53 -10.37 -16.53
CA MET A 424 8.80 -11.54 -16.07
C MET A 424 8.96 -11.68 -14.57
N LEU A 425 7.84 -11.83 -13.86
CA LEU A 425 7.79 -12.02 -12.43
C LEU A 425 7.15 -13.36 -12.09
N GLU A 426 7.83 -14.09 -11.22
CA GLU A 426 7.75 -15.50 -10.86
C GLU A 426 7.60 -15.80 -9.37
N LYS A 427 6.42 -16.08 -8.81
CA LYS A 427 6.36 -16.64 -7.45
C LYS A 427 6.60 -18.14 -7.45
N ARG A 428 7.64 -18.56 -6.73
CA ARG A 428 8.05 -19.95 -6.50
C ARG A 428 8.19 -20.17 -5.00
N ASP A 429 7.23 -20.84 -4.39
CA ASP A 429 7.14 -20.99 -2.93
C ASP A 429 7.21 -19.63 -2.22
N ARG A 430 8.24 -19.42 -1.38
CA ARG A 430 8.50 -18.16 -0.65
C ARG A 430 9.51 -17.25 -1.36
N GLU A 431 9.72 -17.46 -2.65
CA GLU A 431 10.59 -16.64 -3.47
C GLU A 431 9.81 -15.96 -4.58
N PHE A 432 10.08 -14.68 -4.79
CA PHE A 432 9.57 -13.92 -5.92
C PHE A 432 10.73 -13.56 -6.84
N HIS A 433 10.78 -14.26 -7.97
CA HIS A 433 11.81 -14.15 -8.99
C HIS A 433 11.41 -13.05 -9.96
N ILE A 434 12.33 -12.15 -10.26
CA ILE A 434 12.11 -11.00 -11.14
C ILE A 434 13.22 -11.02 -12.19
N TYR A 435 12.82 -10.95 -13.45
CA TYR A 435 13.72 -10.87 -14.59
C TYR A 435 13.35 -9.66 -15.42
N THR A 436 14.31 -8.83 -15.79
CA THR A 436 14.09 -7.70 -16.71
C THR A 436 15.03 -7.81 -17.90
N GLN A 437 14.51 -7.49 -19.09
CA GLN A 437 15.22 -7.59 -20.36
C GLN A 437 15.06 -6.29 -21.16
N ALA A 438 16.18 -5.63 -21.46
CA ALA A 438 16.23 -4.40 -22.24
C ALA A 438 17.67 -4.13 -22.69
N ASP A 439 17.90 -3.07 -23.47
CA ASP A 439 19.26 -2.52 -23.63
C ASP A 439 19.77 -2.00 -22.27
N TRP A 440 18.87 -1.41 -21.47
CA TRP A 440 19.12 -0.92 -20.11
C TRP A 440 18.08 -1.39 -19.09
N PRO A 441 18.13 -2.67 -18.67
CA PRO A 441 17.09 -3.32 -17.87
C PRO A 441 17.06 -2.88 -16.39
N GLU A 442 18.07 -2.14 -15.94
CA GLU A 442 18.27 -1.67 -14.57
C GLU A 442 17.12 -0.76 -14.11
N TYR A 443 16.66 0.15 -14.98
CA TYR A 443 15.57 1.05 -14.64
C TYR A 443 14.30 0.28 -14.25
N PHE A 444 13.86 -0.62 -15.13
CA PHE A 444 12.62 -1.34 -14.90
C PHE A 444 12.74 -2.33 -13.74
N MET A 445 13.93 -2.91 -13.52
CA MET A 445 14.21 -3.72 -12.34
C MET A 445 14.02 -2.92 -11.05
N ASN A 446 14.58 -1.71 -10.99
CA ASN A 446 14.41 -0.83 -9.83
C ASN A 446 12.94 -0.49 -9.61
N VAL A 447 12.19 -0.10 -10.65
CA VAL A 447 10.74 0.13 -10.55
C VAL A 447 10.04 -1.05 -9.89
N ILE A 448 10.25 -2.26 -10.39
CA ILE A 448 9.61 -3.48 -9.88
C ILE A 448 10.05 -3.79 -8.44
N GLN A 449 11.34 -3.68 -8.15
CA GLN A 449 11.88 -3.90 -6.81
C GLN A 449 11.22 -2.98 -5.79
N HIS A 450 11.15 -1.69 -6.09
CA HIS A 450 10.57 -0.70 -5.20
C HIS A 450 9.06 -0.85 -5.08
N THR A 451 8.36 -1.18 -6.17
CA THR A 451 6.93 -1.53 -6.11
C THR A 451 6.67 -2.71 -5.19
N LEU A 452 7.47 -3.78 -5.28
CA LEU A 452 7.36 -4.93 -4.40
C LEU A 452 7.68 -4.57 -2.94
N GLN A 453 8.74 -3.81 -2.71
CA GLN A 453 9.11 -3.37 -1.36
C GLN A 453 8.02 -2.52 -0.72
N LYS A 454 7.45 -1.56 -1.46
CA LYS A 454 6.32 -0.75 -1.00
C LYS A 454 5.08 -1.60 -0.75
N LEU A 455 4.78 -2.56 -1.64
CA LEU A 455 3.68 -3.51 -1.45
C LEU A 455 3.81 -4.27 -0.13
N ILE A 456 5.01 -4.76 0.17
CA ILE A 456 5.29 -5.47 1.41
C ILE A 456 5.13 -4.55 2.62
N THR A 457 5.72 -3.35 2.59
CA THR A 457 5.64 -2.39 3.70
C THR A 457 4.21 -1.95 3.99
N ASP A 458 3.40 -1.72 2.96
CA ASP A 458 2.03 -1.23 3.13
C ASP A 458 1.08 -2.27 3.69
N ASN A 459 1.26 -3.51 3.23
CA ASN A 459 0.26 -4.54 3.48
C ASN A 459 0.67 -5.57 4.52
N TRP A 460 1.97 -5.82 4.67
CA TRP A 460 2.52 -6.78 5.61
C TRP A 460 3.67 -6.17 6.43
N PRO A 461 3.39 -5.19 7.31
CA PRO A 461 4.42 -4.58 8.16
C PRO A 461 5.18 -5.62 9.00
N GLY A 462 4.56 -6.75 9.36
CA GLY A 462 5.23 -7.85 10.07
C GLY A 462 6.29 -8.62 9.26
N MET A 463 6.48 -8.29 7.98
CA MET A 463 7.60 -8.78 7.15
C MET A 463 8.87 -7.96 7.31
N GLU A 464 8.84 -6.82 8.01
CA GLU A 464 10.02 -5.96 8.17
C GLU A 464 11.21 -6.76 8.71
N GLY A 465 12.32 -6.75 7.96
CA GLY A 465 13.54 -7.51 8.28
C GLY A 465 13.48 -9.02 8.00
N ARG A 466 12.38 -9.55 7.47
CA ARG A 466 12.11 -10.99 7.27
C ARG A 466 11.99 -11.38 5.79
N TYR A 467 12.50 -10.52 4.92
CA TYR A 467 12.73 -10.81 3.51
C TYR A 467 14.07 -10.19 3.10
N ARG A 468 14.63 -10.67 1.99
CA ARG A 468 15.88 -10.14 1.44
C ARG A 468 15.90 -10.24 -0.08
N PHE A 469 16.54 -9.27 -0.70
CA PHE A 469 16.86 -9.31 -2.12
C PHE A 469 18.21 -9.95 -2.36
N ALA A 470 18.27 -10.84 -3.36
CA ALA A 470 19.47 -11.53 -3.76
C ALA A 470 19.60 -11.60 -5.28
N VAL A 471 20.83 -11.62 -5.76
CA VAL A 471 21.17 -11.85 -7.17
C VAL A 471 21.45 -13.34 -7.36
N PRO A 472 20.81 -14.04 -8.31
CA PRO A 472 21.15 -15.42 -8.61
C PRO A 472 22.57 -15.52 -9.18
N CYS A 473 23.26 -16.63 -8.90
CA CYS A 473 24.57 -16.88 -9.46
C CYS A 473 24.47 -17.00 -10.98
N PRO A 474 25.29 -16.28 -11.77
CA PRO A 474 25.18 -16.25 -13.24
C PRO A 474 25.69 -17.52 -13.92
N GLU A 475 26.13 -18.51 -13.15
CA GLU A 475 26.81 -19.69 -13.67
C GLU A 475 25.83 -20.78 -14.08
N ILE A 476 26.14 -21.43 -15.20
CA ILE A 476 25.45 -22.63 -15.66
C ILE A 476 26.37 -23.83 -15.41
N ILE A 477 25.86 -24.84 -14.70
CA ILE A 477 26.55 -26.09 -14.36
C ILE A 477 25.72 -27.24 -14.92
N ASP A 478 26.33 -28.11 -15.73
CA ASP A 478 25.66 -29.27 -16.32
C ASP A 478 24.34 -28.92 -17.03
N ASN A 479 24.35 -27.82 -17.80
CA ASN A 479 23.17 -27.23 -18.47
C ASN A 479 22.02 -26.82 -17.53
N GLN A 480 22.30 -26.61 -16.24
CA GLN A 480 21.34 -26.08 -15.28
C GLN A 480 21.87 -24.79 -14.64
N PRO A 481 21.00 -23.79 -14.39
CA PRO A 481 21.39 -22.61 -13.61
C PRO A 481 21.88 -23.01 -12.22
N CYS A 482 22.99 -22.41 -11.79
CA CYS A 482 23.49 -22.55 -10.43
C CYS A 482 22.41 -22.09 -9.43
N LYS A 483 22.23 -22.86 -8.36
CA LYS A 483 21.26 -22.53 -7.28
C LYS A 483 21.78 -21.47 -6.31
N GLY A 484 23.05 -21.08 -6.45
CA GLY A 484 23.68 -20.09 -5.61
C GLY A 484 23.10 -18.70 -5.80
N ARG A 485 23.22 -17.91 -4.76
CA ARG A 485 22.62 -16.57 -4.67
C ARG A 485 23.45 -15.68 -3.76
N PHE A 486 23.47 -14.40 -4.07
CA PHE A 486 24.23 -13.40 -3.35
C PHE A 486 23.28 -12.36 -2.76
N ASN A 487 23.26 -12.23 -1.43
CA ASN A 487 22.46 -11.20 -0.76
C ASN A 487 22.99 -9.82 -1.14
N ILE A 488 22.13 -8.96 -1.72
CA ILE A 488 22.51 -7.62 -2.18
C ILE A 488 23.06 -6.76 -1.03
N HIS A 489 22.44 -6.85 0.16
CA HIS A 489 22.91 -6.08 1.31
C HIS A 489 24.30 -6.53 1.76
N ALA A 490 24.56 -7.84 1.78
CA ALA A 490 25.88 -8.38 2.12
C ALA A 490 26.94 -7.99 1.07
N LEU A 491 26.61 -8.06 -0.22
CA LEU A 491 27.50 -7.61 -1.29
C LEU A 491 27.89 -6.13 -1.13
N ARG A 492 26.92 -5.26 -0.82
CA ARG A 492 27.17 -3.83 -0.57
C ARG A 492 28.08 -3.62 0.64
N GLN A 493 27.84 -4.37 1.72
CA GLN A 493 28.69 -4.32 2.92
C GLN A 493 30.13 -4.75 2.60
N TRP A 494 30.32 -5.88 1.92
CA TRP A 494 31.64 -6.37 1.53
C TRP A 494 32.37 -5.37 0.63
N LEU A 495 31.67 -4.76 -0.33
CA LEU A 495 32.25 -3.73 -1.18
C LEU A 495 32.74 -2.52 -0.38
N ALA A 496 31.96 -2.08 0.62
CA ALA A 496 32.34 -0.98 1.52
C ALA A 496 33.51 -1.36 2.45
N GLU A 497 33.66 -2.64 2.81
CA GLU A 497 34.79 -3.19 3.55
C GLU A 497 36.05 -3.38 2.69
N GLY A 498 35.96 -3.18 1.37
CA GLY A 498 37.06 -3.24 0.41
C GLY A 498 37.19 -4.56 -0.36
N ASP A 499 36.26 -5.50 -0.17
CA ASP A 499 36.21 -6.72 -0.96
C ASP A 499 35.74 -6.42 -2.38
N THR A 500 36.35 -7.08 -3.36
CA THR A 500 36.01 -6.89 -4.79
C THR A 500 35.40 -8.13 -5.41
N THR A 501 35.46 -9.29 -4.73
CA THR A 501 34.94 -10.56 -5.24
C THR A 501 34.19 -11.35 -4.19
N ALA A 502 33.10 -12.00 -4.57
CA ALA A 502 32.34 -12.93 -3.75
C ALA A 502 32.42 -14.34 -4.31
N ARG A 503 32.52 -15.35 -3.44
CA ARG A 503 32.54 -16.76 -3.84
C ARG A 503 31.15 -17.37 -3.70
N CYS A 504 30.64 -17.98 -4.77
CA CYS A 504 29.40 -18.73 -4.73
C CYS A 504 29.54 -19.97 -3.84
N GLN A 505 28.59 -20.21 -2.93
CA GLN A 505 28.63 -21.37 -2.04
C GLN A 505 28.27 -22.68 -2.74
N ASP A 506 27.47 -22.62 -3.80
CA ASP A 506 27.02 -23.79 -4.55
C ASP A 506 28.01 -24.22 -5.63
N CYS A 507 28.45 -23.30 -6.51
CA CYS A 507 29.36 -23.61 -7.61
C CYS A 507 30.85 -23.36 -7.30
N SER A 508 31.16 -22.78 -6.15
CA SER A 508 32.52 -22.40 -5.74
C SER A 508 33.24 -21.37 -6.63
N LYS A 509 32.66 -20.88 -7.72
CA LYS A 509 33.25 -19.84 -8.58
C LYS A 509 33.24 -18.47 -7.88
N ARG A 510 34.21 -17.63 -8.25
CA ARG A 510 34.32 -16.24 -7.76
C ARG A 510 33.73 -15.29 -8.78
N HIS A 511 32.97 -14.32 -8.30
CA HIS A 511 32.31 -13.30 -9.10
C HIS A 511 32.75 -11.92 -8.62
N SER A 512 32.85 -10.96 -9.53
CA SER A 512 33.05 -9.55 -9.18
C SER A 512 31.82 -9.05 -8.41
N ILE A 513 32.04 -8.43 -7.26
CA ILE A 513 30.94 -7.85 -6.46
C ILE A 513 30.26 -6.72 -7.25
N VAL A 514 31.05 -5.90 -7.95
CA VAL A 514 30.55 -4.81 -8.80
C VAL A 514 29.70 -5.34 -9.96
N GLU A 515 30.08 -6.46 -10.58
CA GLU A 515 29.27 -7.07 -11.65
C GLU A 515 27.96 -7.66 -11.11
N LEU A 516 27.98 -8.27 -9.91
CA LEU A 516 26.78 -8.78 -9.26
C LEU A 516 25.83 -7.65 -8.82
N LEU A 517 26.39 -6.54 -8.34
CA LEU A 517 25.61 -5.36 -7.96
C LEU A 517 25.25 -4.47 -9.15
N PHE A 518 25.76 -4.76 -10.35
CA PHE A 518 25.54 -3.92 -11.52
C PHE A 518 24.03 -3.82 -11.81
N GLY A 519 23.52 -2.59 -11.74
CA GLY A 519 22.09 -2.28 -11.89
C GLY A 519 21.27 -2.24 -10.62
N PHE A 520 21.86 -2.58 -9.48
CA PHE A 520 21.30 -2.46 -8.14
C PHE A 520 22.04 -1.42 -7.28
N GLU A 521 22.96 -0.64 -7.86
CA GLU A 521 23.74 0.39 -7.17
C GLU A 521 23.05 1.77 -7.22
N GLU A 522 22.99 2.45 -6.08
CA GLU A 522 22.73 3.89 -6.03
C GLU A 522 24.04 4.62 -6.33
N ARG A 523 24.15 5.18 -7.54
CA ARG A 523 25.34 5.95 -7.94
C ARG A 523 25.27 7.37 -7.38
N ASN A 524 26.44 7.98 -7.22
CA ASN A 524 26.50 9.41 -6.94
C ASN A 524 25.88 10.18 -8.12
N VAL A 525 25.02 11.15 -7.81
CA VAL A 525 24.29 11.99 -8.77
C VAL A 525 25.23 12.62 -9.81
N ASP A 526 26.36 13.16 -9.39
CA ASP A 526 27.27 13.86 -10.31
C ASP A 526 28.08 12.88 -11.19
N GLU A 527 28.35 11.67 -10.70
CA GLU A 527 28.96 10.61 -11.51
C GLU A 527 27.98 10.09 -12.57
N GLU A 528 26.72 9.89 -12.19
CA GLU A 528 25.67 9.44 -13.08
C GLU A 528 25.33 10.52 -14.12
N LEU A 529 25.21 11.79 -13.71
CA LEU A 529 25.05 12.94 -14.59
C LEU A 529 26.19 13.07 -15.59
N ARG A 530 27.44 12.87 -15.16
CA ARG A 530 28.60 12.93 -16.06
C ARG A 530 28.52 11.81 -17.08
N ALA A 531 28.23 10.58 -16.66
CA ALA A 531 28.10 9.44 -17.56
C ALA A 531 26.96 9.64 -18.58
N ILE A 532 25.80 10.14 -18.13
CA ILE A 532 24.66 10.46 -19.01
C ILE A 532 25.07 11.52 -20.04
N ARG A 533 25.72 12.61 -19.62
CA ARG A 533 26.14 13.70 -20.53
C ARG A 533 27.23 13.27 -21.53
N GLU A 534 28.13 12.39 -21.14
CA GLU A 534 29.15 11.83 -22.04
C GLU A 534 28.53 10.95 -23.12
N GLU A 535 27.53 10.14 -22.77
CA GLU A 535 26.84 9.27 -23.72
C GLU A 535 25.78 9.97 -24.57
N MET A 536 25.12 11.02 -24.07
CA MET A 536 24.29 11.93 -24.89
C MET A 536 25.05 12.45 -26.12
N LYS A 537 26.38 12.50 -26.08
CA LYS A 537 27.23 12.90 -27.21
C LYS A 537 27.57 11.75 -28.17
N ALA A 538 27.37 10.49 -27.76
CA ALA A 538 27.88 9.30 -28.43
C ALA A 538 26.78 8.39 -29.03
N ARG A 539 25.61 8.22 -28.38
CA ARG A 539 24.47 7.41 -28.87
C ARG A 539 23.13 7.95 -28.33
N PHE A 540 22.06 7.74 -29.10
CA PHE A 540 20.69 8.11 -28.71
C PHE A 540 19.85 6.92 -28.20
N ASP A 541 20.11 5.69 -28.68
CA ASP A 541 19.31 4.52 -28.31
C ASP A 541 19.55 4.13 -26.83
N GLY A 542 18.48 3.83 -26.08
CA GLY A 542 18.54 3.40 -24.67
C GLY A 542 18.77 4.51 -23.63
N LEU A 543 19.05 5.74 -24.08
CA LEU A 543 19.34 6.90 -23.23
C LEU A 543 18.14 7.30 -22.33
N ASP A 544 16.91 7.15 -22.84
CA ASP A 544 15.68 7.50 -22.12
C ASP A 544 15.56 6.72 -20.80
N SER A 545 15.89 5.42 -20.79
CA SER A 545 15.84 4.57 -19.59
C SER A 545 16.86 4.98 -18.54
N ARG A 546 18.05 5.38 -18.96
CA ARG A 546 19.09 5.88 -18.03
C ARG A 546 18.67 7.17 -17.38
N ILE A 547 18.11 8.09 -18.15
CA ILE A 547 17.68 9.39 -17.65
C ILE A 547 16.44 9.25 -16.77
N ALA A 548 15.52 8.36 -17.12
CA ALA A 548 14.37 8.02 -16.27
C ALA A 548 14.83 7.42 -14.93
N ASN A 549 15.81 6.51 -14.93
CA ASN A 549 16.37 5.94 -13.71
C ASN A 549 17.09 6.95 -12.84
N TYR A 550 17.94 7.77 -13.45
CA TYR A 550 18.60 8.87 -12.76
C TYR A 550 17.57 9.81 -12.13
N PHE A 551 16.55 10.20 -12.89
CA PHE A 551 15.49 11.07 -12.38
C PHE A 551 14.77 10.40 -11.21
N MET A 552 14.34 9.15 -11.36
CA MET A 552 13.65 8.38 -10.33
C MET A 552 14.48 8.27 -9.04
N ALA A 553 15.74 7.85 -9.15
CA ALA A 553 16.68 7.76 -8.02
C ALA A 553 16.84 9.12 -7.34
N THR A 554 16.93 10.19 -8.14
CA THR A 554 17.02 11.57 -7.64
C THR A 554 15.77 11.99 -6.88
N MET A 555 14.58 11.79 -7.45
CA MET A 555 13.32 12.16 -6.81
C MET A 555 13.05 11.35 -5.53
N ARG A 556 13.51 10.09 -5.49
CA ARG A 556 13.45 9.19 -4.32
C ARG A 556 14.30 9.65 -3.17
N ALA A 557 15.57 9.95 -3.44
CA ALA A 557 16.50 10.27 -2.37
C ALA A 557 16.21 11.61 -1.69
N ILE A 558 15.27 12.40 -2.24
CA ILE A 558 14.76 13.63 -1.65
C ILE A 558 13.29 13.51 -1.23
N ALA A 559 12.68 12.32 -1.30
CA ALA A 559 11.25 12.11 -1.09
C ALA A 559 10.83 12.41 0.35
N ASP A 560 11.63 12.03 1.35
CA ASP A 560 11.36 12.29 2.76
C ASP A 560 11.36 13.79 3.07
N GLU A 561 12.40 14.50 2.63
CA GLU A 561 12.48 15.96 2.72
C GLU A 561 11.34 16.65 1.95
N ALA A 562 10.82 16.00 0.90
CA ALA A 562 9.83 16.55 0.01
C ALA A 562 8.37 16.16 0.31
N LYS A 563 8.11 15.38 1.37
CA LYS A 563 6.77 14.82 1.66
C LYS A 563 5.64 15.85 1.69
N ASN A 564 5.98 17.10 2.00
CA ASN A 564 5.03 18.18 2.28
C ASN A 564 4.89 19.23 1.15
N GLY A 565 5.55 19.07 0.00
CA GLY A 565 5.44 20.05 -1.08
C GLY A 565 6.14 19.66 -2.38
N PRO A 566 5.87 20.39 -3.49
CA PRO A 566 6.49 20.14 -4.79
C PRO A 566 8.01 20.31 -4.75
N ARG A 567 8.72 19.58 -5.63
CA ARG A 567 10.19 19.54 -5.64
C ARG A 567 10.79 20.36 -6.78
N LEU A 568 10.11 20.40 -7.91
CA LEU A 568 10.62 21.01 -9.14
C LEU A 568 10.08 22.44 -9.34
N PHE A 569 10.99 23.38 -9.55
CA PHE A 569 10.67 24.77 -9.81
C PHE A 569 11.78 25.47 -10.63
N THR A 570 11.43 26.60 -11.24
CA THR A 570 12.38 27.54 -11.84
C THR A 570 12.04 28.97 -11.47
N PHE A 571 12.98 29.88 -11.70
CA PHE A 571 12.73 31.32 -11.57
C PHE A 571 12.34 31.93 -12.91
N ARG A 572 11.38 32.87 -12.85
CA ARG A 572 10.96 33.72 -13.95
C ARG A 572 11.24 35.18 -13.63
N SER A 573 11.66 35.91 -14.64
CA SER A 573 11.76 37.38 -14.62
C SER A 573 10.75 37.96 -15.59
N ARG A 574 10.10 39.06 -15.19
CA ARG A 574 9.24 39.85 -16.08
C ARG A 574 10.04 40.64 -17.13
N GLU A 575 11.36 40.75 -16.96
CA GLU A 575 12.27 41.48 -17.84
C GLU A 575 13.44 40.57 -18.30
N ALA A 576 13.73 40.54 -19.61
CA ALA A 576 14.81 39.72 -20.17
C ALA A 576 16.19 40.41 -20.06
N GLY A 577 17.27 39.63 -19.92
CA GLY A 577 18.66 40.12 -20.02
C GLY A 577 19.27 40.72 -18.76
N LEU A 578 18.78 40.36 -17.57
CA LEU A 578 19.26 40.87 -16.28
C LEU A 578 20.42 40.04 -15.70
N THR A 579 21.36 40.70 -15.05
CA THR A 579 22.41 40.05 -14.23
C THR A 579 21.88 39.71 -12.84
N TRP A 580 22.42 38.67 -12.17
CA TRP A 580 21.96 38.21 -10.85
C TRP A 580 21.92 39.31 -9.76
N LYS A 581 22.89 40.24 -9.77
CA LYS A 581 22.89 41.40 -8.87
C LYS A 581 21.70 42.35 -9.10
N GLN A 582 21.17 42.41 -10.32
CA GLN A 582 19.97 43.20 -10.67
C GLN A 582 18.68 42.43 -10.40
N LEU A 583 18.73 41.09 -10.42
CA LEU A 583 17.60 40.22 -10.07
C LEU A 583 17.32 40.22 -8.57
N LEU A 584 18.36 40.27 -7.72
CA LEU A 584 18.18 40.33 -6.26
C LEU A 584 17.59 41.63 -5.72
N SER A 585 17.53 42.69 -6.54
CA SER A 585 16.97 44.00 -6.21
C SER A 585 15.58 44.24 -6.81
N ARG A 586 14.98 43.22 -7.44
CA ARG A 586 13.69 43.32 -8.13
C ARG A 586 12.77 42.14 -7.80
N PRO A 587 11.44 42.30 -7.92
CA PRO A 587 10.51 41.19 -7.72
C PRO A 587 10.77 40.05 -8.72
N LEU A 588 10.83 38.82 -8.21
CA LEU A 588 10.96 37.58 -8.99
C LEU A 588 9.65 36.78 -8.95
N GLU A 589 9.49 35.85 -9.87
CA GLU A 589 8.42 34.86 -9.81
C GLU A 589 9.01 33.45 -9.74
N LEU A 590 8.53 32.66 -8.79
CA LEU A 590 8.78 31.22 -8.76
C LEU A 590 7.73 30.51 -9.60
N GLN A 591 8.17 29.64 -10.50
CA GLN A 591 7.34 28.81 -11.36
C GLN A 591 7.50 27.35 -10.95
N LEU A 592 6.43 26.71 -10.49
CA LEU A 592 6.38 25.29 -10.19
C LEU A 592 6.30 24.44 -11.46
N TRP A 593 6.76 23.19 -11.37
CA TRP A 593 6.77 22.22 -12.47
C TRP A 593 6.00 20.95 -12.10
N CYS A 594 5.28 20.41 -13.07
CA CYS A 594 4.68 19.10 -13.06
C CYS A 594 5.77 18.01 -13.09
N GLU A 595 5.61 17.01 -12.24
CA GLU A 595 6.56 15.91 -12.05
C GLU A 595 6.15 14.63 -12.79
N ALA A 596 5.30 14.75 -13.82
CA ALA A 596 4.88 13.62 -14.64
C ALA A 596 6.10 12.95 -15.30
N GLU A 597 6.20 11.63 -15.15
CA GLU A 597 7.31 10.84 -15.68
C GLU A 597 7.39 10.96 -17.20
N GLY A 598 8.60 11.21 -17.70
CA GLY A 598 8.86 11.47 -19.12
C GLY A 598 8.17 12.74 -19.67
N CYS A 599 7.46 13.52 -18.85
CA CYS A 599 6.64 14.66 -19.30
C CYS A 599 6.74 15.83 -18.30
N GLN A 600 7.92 16.13 -17.76
CA GLN A 600 8.09 17.23 -16.82
C GLN A 600 7.97 18.59 -17.52
N HIS A 601 7.09 19.46 -17.03
CA HIS A 601 6.83 20.76 -17.64
C HIS A 601 6.40 21.81 -16.59
N PRO A 602 6.54 23.12 -16.85
CA PRO A 602 6.01 24.16 -15.96
C PRO A 602 4.50 24.02 -15.75
N VAL A 603 3.97 24.37 -14.56
CA VAL A 603 2.52 24.47 -14.35
C VAL A 603 1.95 25.52 -15.29
N ILE A 604 0.97 25.09 -16.09
CA ILE A 604 0.41 25.86 -17.21
C ILE A 604 -0.98 26.43 -16.96
N GLU A 605 -1.62 26.02 -15.86
CA GLU A 605 -2.96 26.50 -15.52
C GLU A 605 -2.91 27.98 -15.14
N SER A 606 -3.78 28.78 -15.76
CA SER A 606 -3.78 30.23 -15.59
C SER A 606 -3.98 30.63 -14.13
N GLY A 607 -3.05 31.43 -13.59
CA GLY A 607 -3.10 31.89 -12.20
C GLY A 607 -2.71 30.84 -11.15
N LYS A 608 -2.16 29.69 -11.56
CA LYS A 608 -1.64 28.65 -10.67
C LYS A 608 -0.15 28.41 -10.88
N GLY A 609 0.50 27.83 -9.87
CA GLY A 609 1.90 27.40 -9.91
C GLY A 609 2.91 28.54 -10.05
N VAL A 610 2.49 29.79 -9.89
CA VAL A 610 3.35 30.98 -9.99
C VAL A 610 3.21 31.81 -8.72
N TYR A 611 4.35 32.09 -8.07
CA TYR A 611 4.41 32.77 -6.78
C TYR A 611 5.35 33.98 -6.85
N PRO A 612 4.90 35.20 -6.49
CA PRO A 612 5.76 36.37 -6.45
C PRO A 612 6.73 36.29 -5.26
N ILE A 613 7.94 36.78 -5.46
CA ILE A 613 9.00 36.91 -4.46
C ILE A 613 9.40 38.38 -4.39
N ASP A 614 8.90 39.09 -3.38
CA ASP A 614 9.08 40.53 -3.21
C ASP A 614 10.42 40.90 -2.52
N GLN A 615 11.02 39.97 -1.77
CA GLN A 615 12.32 40.14 -1.08
C GLN A 615 13.31 39.04 -1.50
N PRO A 616 13.99 39.19 -2.65
CA PRO A 616 14.77 38.09 -3.21
C PRO A 616 16.01 37.76 -2.37
N HIS A 617 16.70 38.75 -1.81
CA HIS A 617 18.07 38.55 -1.33
C HIS A 617 18.23 37.48 -0.23
N GLU A 618 17.44 37.54 0.85
CA GLU A 618 17.59 36.63 1.98
C GLU A 618 17.04 35.23 1.66
N TRP A 619 15.87 35.17 1.03
CA TRP A 619 15.19 33.92 0.69
C TRP A 619 15.86 33.17 -0.48
N VAL A 620 16.28 33.88 -1.54
CA VAL A 620 16.97 33.27 -2.68
C VAL A 620 18.30 32.68 -2.23
N THR A 621 19.01 33.32 -1.29
CA THR A 621 20.27 32.78 -0.73
C THR A 621 20.04 31.46 0.01
N GLN A 622 18.93 31.31 0.74
CA GLN A 622 18.60 30.09 1.47
C GLN A 622 18.23 28.92 0.53
N ILE A 623 17.58 29.21 -0.59
CA ILE A 623 17.10 28.18 -1.54
C ILE A 623 18.09 27.90 -2.66
N ALA A 624 19.01 28.81 -2.93
CA ALA A 624 20.00 28.71 -4.00
C ALA A 624 20.73 27.35 -4.09
N PRO A 625 21.18 26.72 -2.99
CA PRO A 625 21.78 25.38 -3.06
C PRO A 625 20.82 24.35 -3.68
N TYR A 626 19.58 24.30 -3.20
CA TYR A 626 18.57 23.38 -3.72
C TYR A 626 18.09 23.76 -5.14
N ALA A 627 17.96 25.05 -5.44
CA ALA A 627 17.63 25.52 -6.79
C ALA A 627 18.68 25.08 -7.82
N ASN A 628 19.97 25.16 -7.47
CA ASN A 628 21.06 24.67 -8.31
C ASN A 628 20.93 23.18 -8.61
N PHE A 629 20.67 22.38 -7.59
CA PHE A 629 20.39 20.95 -7.73
C PHE A 629 19.19 20.68 -8.67
N VAL A 630 18.03 21.29 -8.41
CA VAL A 630 16.81 21.12 -9.23
C VAL A 630 17.05 21.51 -10.69
N LEU A 631 17.81 22.58 -10.93
CA LEU A 631 18.10 23.05 -12.28
C LEU A 631 19.05 22.12 -13.04
N LYS A 632 20.02 21.49 -12.38
CA LYS A 632 20.82 20.40 -12.98
C LYS A 632 19.93 19.22 -13.39
N VAL A 633 18.96 18.85 -12.55
CA VAL A 633 17.99 17.77 -12.85
C VAL A 633 17.14 18.15 -14.05
N LEU A 634 16.47 19.31 -14.03
CA LEU A 634 15.60 19.79 -15.11
C LEU A 634 16.33 19.94 -16.44
N ALA A 635 17.57 20.46 -16.44
CA ALA A 635 18.39 20.57 -17.65
C ALA A 635 18.74 19.20 -18.27
N THR A 636 18.72 18.14 -17.46
CA THR A 636 19.00 16.77 -17.91
C THR A 636 17.74 16.10 -18.48
N VAL A 637 16.57 16.28 -17.84
CA VAL A 637 15.32 15.59 -18.23
C VAL A 637 14.51 16.34 -19.29
N ALA A 638 14.52 17.68 -19.29
CA ALA A 638 13.65 18.48 -20.15
C ALA A 638 13.84 18.23 -21.67
N PRO A 639 15.05 18.00 -22.22
CA PRO A 639 15.22 17.69 -23.63
C PRO A 639 14.49 16.42 -24.08
N ILE A 640 14.34 15.45 -23.17
CA ILE A 640 13.73 14.13 -23.44
C ILE A 640 12.23 14.14 -23.14
N ALA A 641 11.78 15.04 -22.26
CA ALA A 641 10.36 15.26 -22.07
C ALA A 641 9.69 15.95 -23.28
N ALA A 642 10.45 16.59 -24.16
CA ALA A 642 9.90 17.40 -25.25
C ALA A 642 9.00 16.62 -26.23
N PRO A 643 9.36 15.42 -26.73
CA PRO A 643 8.46 14.59 -27.52
C PRO A 643 7.15 14.25 -26.79
N ALA A 644 7.23 13.82 -25.53
CA ALA A 644 6.06 13.45 -24.73
C ALA A 644 5.13 14.65 -24.50
N ILE A 645 5.68 15.82 -24.15
CA ILE A 645 4.91 17.07 -24.00
C ILE A 645 4.18 17.43 -25.30
N ASN A 646 4.87 17.34 -26.43
CA ASN A 646 4.29 17.68 -27.73
C ASN A 646 3.24 16.65 -28.20
N THR A 647 3.38 15.39 -27.79
CA THR A 647 2.35 14.36 -28.03
C THR A 647 1.14 14.57 -27.13
N PHE A 648 1.35 14.86 -25.84
CA PHE A 648 0.29 14.96 -24.84
C PHE A 648 -0.52 16.27 -24.94
N PHE A 649 0.15 17.41 -25.10
CA PHE A 649 -0.48 18.74 -25.13
C PHE A 649 -0.64 19.33 -26.53
N GLY A 650 -0.10 18.66 -27.55
CA GLY A 650 -0.15 19.09 -28.95
C GLY A 650 1.18 19.61 -29.49
N PRO A 651 1.31 19.71 -30.83
CA PRO A 651 2.59 19.98 -31.48
C PRO A 651 3.13 21.38 -31.14
N LYS A 652 4.46 21.50 -30.99
CA LYS A 652 5.20 22.75 -30.67
C LYS A 652 4.81 23.40 -29.33
N THR A 653 4.22 22.63 -28.42
CA THR A 653 3.91 23.10 -27.06
C THR A 653 5.16 23.55 -26.32
N THR A 654 6.28 22.83 -26.46
CA THR A 654 7.55 23.18 -25.80
C THR A 654 8.11 24.55 -26.20
N GLU A 655 7.95 24.92 -27.48
CA GLU A 655 8.30 26.24 -28.02
C GLU A 655 7.34 27.31 -27.50
N THR A 656 6.03 27.01 -27.53
CA THR A 656 4.97 27.92 -27.07
C THR A 656 5.14 28.27 -25.60
N TRP A 657 5.51 27.31 -24.77
CA TRP A 657 5.77 27.52 -23.34
C TRP A 657 7.18 28.02 -23.03
N LYS A 658 8.03 28.21 -24.06
CA LYS A 658 9.40 28.71 -23.92
C LYS A 658 10.21 27.96 -22.85
N ILE A 659 10.09 26.64 -22.82
CA ILE A 659 10.73 25.81 -21.78
C ILE A 659 12.25 26.01 -21.79
N ALA A 660 12.86 26.06 -22.97
CA ALA A 660 14.30 26.32 -23.12
C ALA A 660 14.72 27.68 -22.56
N ASP A 661 13.94 28.74 -22.83
CA ASP A 661 14.24 30.09 -22.33
C ASP A 661 14.20 30.14 -20.80
N GLN A 662 13.23 29.45 -20.18
CA GLN A 662 13.10 29.37 -18.73
C GLN A 662 14.29 28.64 -18.09
N LEU A 663 14.74 27.53 -18.67
CA LEU A 663 15.91 26.81 -18.17
C LEU A 663 17.20 27.61 -18.36
N ASN A 664 17.36 28.30 -19.49
CA ASN A 664 18.52 29.15 -19.76
C ASN A 664 18.59 30.34 -18.80
N LEU A 665 17.45 31.01 -18.56
CA LEU A 665 17.37 32.11 -17.60
C LEU A 665 17.74 31.62 -16.20
N ALA A 666 17.14 30.52 -15.76
CA ALA A 666 17.37 29.97 -14.44
C ALA A 666 18.83 29.49 -14.25
N LYS A 667 19.45 28.98 -15.31
CA LYS A 667 20.89 28.66 -15.31
C LYS A 667 21.76 29.92 -15.19
N ALA A 668 21.50 30.97 -15.99
CA ALA A 668 22.26 32.22 -15.92
C ALA A 668 22.17 32.89 -14.54
N VAL A 669 21.00 32.77 -13.92
CA VAL A 669 20.69 33.19 -12.56
C VAL A 669 21.57 32.44 -11.54
N ILE A 670 21.67 31.10 -11.63
CA ILE A 670 22.56 30.30 -10.78
C ILE A 670 24.03 30.59 -11.03
N ASP A 671 24.46 30.72 -12.30
CA ASP A 671 25.86 30.84 -12.69
C ASP A 671 26.55 32.09 -12.11
N GLU A 672 25.77 33.04 -11.58
CA GLU A 672 26.24 34.25 -10.92
C GLU A 672 26.23 34.16 -9.37
N LEU A 673 25.78 33.04 -8.78
CA LEU A 673 25.83 32.81 -7.33
C LEU A 673 27.29 32.74 -6.81
N PRO A 674 27.55 33.15 -5.56
CA PRO A 674 28.81 32.91 -4.87
C PRO A 674 29.19 31.42 -4.89
N VAL A 675 30.49 31.12 -5.00
CA VAL A 675 31.02 29.75 -5.12
C VAL A 675 30.69 28.92 -3.88
N GLU A 676 30.65 29.57 -2.71
CA GLU A 676 30.31 28.98 -1.41
C GLU A 676 28.88 28.44 -1.35
N ILE A 677 27.99 28.91 -2.23
CA ILE A 677 26.59 28.47 -2.34
C ILE A 677 26.43 27.42 -3.45
N LYS A 678 27.33 27.41 -4.45
CA LYS A 678 27.32 26.47 -5.58
C LYS A 678 27.91 25.10 -5.24
N ASP A 679 28.80 25.03 -4.24
CA ASP A 679 29.62 23.86 -3.95
C ASP A 679 29.53 23.44 -2.46
N PRO A 680 28.40 22.86 -2.00
CA PRO A 680 28.18 22.48 -0.60
C PRO A 680 28.91 21.19 -0.18
N TYR A 681 29.91 20.74 -0.96
CA TYR A 681 30.50 19.40 -0.95
C TYR A 681 31.31 18.99 0.29
N GLN A 682 31.41 19.82 1.33
CA GLN A 682 32.19 19.48 2.52
C GLN A 682 31.44 18.60 3.54
N ASP A 683 30.11 18.41 3.43
CA ASP A 683 29.29 17.73 4.46
C ASP A 683 28.27 16.72 3.90
N LEU A 684 28.65 15.86 2.93
CA LEU A 684 27.81 14.73 2.55
C LEU A 684 27.99 13.58 3.55
N ALA A 685 26.96 13.31 4.36
CA ALA A 685 26.94 12.11 5.18
C ALA A 685 26.80 10.86 4.28
N PRO A 686 27.43 9.71 4.65
CA PRO A 686 27.29 8.46 3.90
C PRO A 686 25.81 8.10 3.71
N GLY A 687 25.39 7.85 2.46
CA GLY A 687 24.02 7.45 2.12
C GLY A 687 22.99 8.59 2.03
N LYS A 688 23.40 9.87 2.04
CA LYS A 688 22.50 11.02 1.82
C LYS A 688 22.77 11.69 0.47
N MET A 689 21.70 11.91 -0.32
CA MET A 689 21.83 12.53 -1.64
C MET A 689 21.83 14.06 -1.60
N LEU A 690 21.11 14.67 -0.65
CA LEU A 690 21.19 16.12 -0.39
C LEU A 690 22.19 16.43 0.72
N SER A 691 23.03 17.43 0.46
CA SER A 691 23.81 18.13 1.47
C SER A 691 22.90 18.85 2.47
N THR A 692 23.43 19.17 3.66
CA THR A 692 22.68 19.91 4.69
C THR A 692 22.12 21.26 4.16
N PRO A 693 22.87 22.06 3.37
CA PRO A 693 22.34 23.27 2.76
C PRO A 693 21.19 23.02 1.78
N GLU A 694 21.25 21.97 0.96
CA GLU A 694 20.17 21.62 0.02
C GLU A 694 18.90 21.17 0.75
N ARG A 695 19.03 20.38 1.82
CA ARG A 695 17.90 20.01 2.70
C ARG A 695 17.25 21.25 3.32
N SER A 696 18.06 22.20 3.79
CA SER A 696 17.53 23.47 4.30
C SER A 696 16.79 24.24 3.21
N GLY A 697 17.29 24.21 1.97
CA GLY A 697 16.68 24.88 0.83
C GLY A 697 15.29 24.33 0.48
N ILE A 698 15.11 23.02 0.37
CA ILE A 698 13.77 22.46 0.08
C ILE A 698 12.75 22.76 1.18
N LEU A 699 13.15 22.72 2.45
CA LEU A 699 12.27 23.10 3.56
C LEU A 699 11.90 24.59 3.53
N ALA A 700 12.85 25.47 3.17
CA ALA A 700 12.59 26.90 3.00
C ALA A 700 11.62 27.17 1.84
N LEU A 701 11.70 26.41 0.74
CA LEU A 701 10.73 26.47 -0.36
C LEU A 701 9.32 26.13 0.13
N HIS A 702 9.17 25.03 0.87
CA HIS A 702 7.86 24.56 1.34
C HIS A 702 7.24 25.51 2.36
N ASN A 703 8.04 26.08 3.25
CA ASN A 703 7.60 27.11 4.18
C ASN A 703 7.10 28.35 3.43
N LEU A 704 7.82 28.81 2.40
CA LEU A 704 7.36 29.93 1.58
C LEU A 704 6.01 29.64 0.93
N LEU A 705 5.87 28.48 0.28
CA LEU A 705 4.61 28.11 -0.38
C LEU A 705 3.44 28.10 0.63
N LYS A 706 3.68 27.60 1.84
CA LYS A 706 2.69 27.58 2.92
C LYS A 706 2.33 28.98 3.43
N GLU A 707 3.29 29.90 3.48
CA GLU A 707 3.04 31.29 3.87
C GLU A 707 2.26 32.05 2.81
N LEU A 708 2.62 31.89 1.53
CA LEU A 708 1.99 32.59 0.41
C LEU A 708 0.63 32.01 0.00
N ASP A 709 0.41 30.71 0.24
CA ASP A 709 -0.81 29.99 -0.14
C ASP A 709 -1.14 28.90 0.90
N PRO A 710 -1.60 29.29 2.11
CA PRO A 710 -1.92 28.35 3.19
C PRO A 710 -3.00 27.33 2.82
N SER A 711 -3.90 27.68 1.89
CA SER A 711 -4.96 26.80 1.39
C SER A 711 -4.57 25.98 0.17
N GLN A 712 -3.34 26.16 -0.36
CA GLN A 712 -2.83 25.52 -1.58
C GLN A 712 -3.71 25.77 -2.83
N ALA A 713 -4.56 26.79 -2.79
CA ALA A 713 -5.52 27.06 -3.84
C ALA A 713 -4.83 27.51 -5.14
N LYS A 714 -3.62 28.07 -5.07
CA LYS A 714 -2.83 28.51 -6.23
C LYS A 714 -1.76 27.50 -6.64
N LEU A 715 -1.64 26.35 -5.96
CA LEU A 715 -0.55 25.39 -6.21
C LEU A 715 -0.54 24.86 -7.64
N GLY A 716 -1.71 24.52 -8.19
CA GLY A 716 -1.85 23.96 -9.54
C GLY A 716 -1.21 22.58 -9.71
N LEU A 717 -0.81 21.96 -8.60
CA LEU A 717 -0.26 20.61 -8.54
C LEU A 717 -1.05 19.80 -7.52
N HIS A 718 -1.25 18.53 -7.83
CA HIS A 718 -1.93 17.55 -7.01
C HIS A 718 -0.93 16.46 -6.64
N ARG A 719 -0.91 16.07 -5.37
CA ARG A 719 -0.02 15.03 -4.88
C ARG A 719 -0.64 13.66 -5.17
N VAL A 720 0.09 12.79 -5.85
CA VAL A 720 -0.25 11.37 -6.02
C VAL A 720 0.81 10.51 -5.36
N GLU A 721 0.40 9.42 -4.73
CA GLU A 721 1.31 8.38 -4.23
C GLU A 721 1.50 7.35 -5.34
N THR A 722 2.76 7.03 -5.64
CA THR A 722 3.11 6.02 -6.64
C THR A 722 3.19 4.65 -6.00
N TYR A 723 2.98 3.58 -6.79
CA TYR A 723 3.14 2.22 -6.31
C TYR A 723 4.56 1.87 -5.86
N THR A 724 5.56 2.67 -6.26
CA THR A 724 6.95 2.54 -5.79
C THR A 724 7.21 3.18 -4.43
N GLY A 725 6.24 3.91 -3.87
CA GLY A 725 6.28 4.51 -2.55
C GLY A 725 6.71 5.97 -2.47
N ASP A 726 7.02 6.56 -3.62
CA ASP A 726 7.27 7.99 -3.74
C ASP A 726 5.98 8.76 -3.99
N TYR A 727 6.02 10.06 -3.70
CA TYR A 727 4.98 10.98 -4.16
C TYR A 727 5.37 11.61 -5.50
N ARG A 728 4.39 12.04 -6.28
CA ARG A 728 4.55 12.94 -7.44
C ARG A 728 3.59 14.11 -7.33
N TRP A 729 4.04 15.28 -7.73
CA TRP A 729 3.22 16.48 -7.83
C TRP A 729 2.85 16.73 -9.30
N LEU A 730 1.61 16.38 -9.65
CA LEU A 730 1.13 16.39 -11.02
C LEU A 730 0.23 17.61 -11.28
N CYS A 731 0.34 18.22 -12.46
CA CYS A 731 -0.65 19.20 -12.89
C CYS A 731 -2.03 18.55 -13.01
N LYS A 732 -3.10 19.35 -13.02
CA LYS A 732 -4.47 18.84 -13.13
C LYS A 732 -4.67 17.82 -14.27
N TYR A 733 -4.11 18.07 -15.45
CA TYR A 733 -4.24 17.15 -16.60
C TYR A 733 -3.61 15.79 -16.35
N HIS A 734 -2.38 15.75 -15.81
CA HIS A 734 -1.71 14.50 -15.49
C HIS A 734 -2.32 13.82 -14.26
N PHE A 735 -2.82 14.60 -13.29
CA PHE A 735 -3.57 14.06 -12.17
C PHE A 735 -4.84 13.38 -12.65
N ASP A 736 -5.67 14.06 -13.45
CA ASP A 736 -6.92 13.51 -14.00
C ASP A 736 -6.64 12.28 -14.88
N ALA A 737 -5.55 12.27 -15.66
CA ALA A 737 -5.15 11.12 -16.48
C ALA A 737 -4.58 9.96 -15.65
N TRP A 738 -3.99 10.24 -14.49
CA TRP A 738 -3.52 9.24 -13.54
C TRP A 738 -4.68 8.62 -12.75
N GLN A 739 -5.78 9.34 -12.57
CA GLN A 739 -6.95 8.82 -11.89
C GLN A 739 -7.64 7.72 -12.71
N PRO A 740 -8.01 6.60 -12.07
CA PRO A 740 -8.86 5.59 -12.70
C PRO A 740 -10.17 6.19 -13.20
N ASN A 741 -10.54 5.88 -14.44
CA ASN A 741 -11.77 6.36 -15.07
C ASN A 741 -13.00 5.59 -14.54
N ILE A 742 -13.33 5.82 -13.27
CA ILE A 742 -14.53 5.32 -12.60
C ILE A 742 -15.60 6.41 -12.69
N PRO A 743 -16.74 6.16 -13.36
CA PRO A 743 -17.80 7.15 -13.45
C PRO A 743 -18.48 7.38 -12.10
N ASP A 744 -18.96 8.60 -11.85
CA ASP A 744 -19.72 8.92 -10.63
C ASP A 744 -21.08 8.22 -10.55
N VAL A 745 -21.62 7.80 -11.70
CA VAL A 745 -22.86 7.02 -11.81
C VAL A 745 -22.67 5.93 -12.86
N ILE A 746 -22.91 4.68 -12.48
CA ILE A 746 -23.01 3.56 -13.40
C ILE A 746 -24.49 3.30 -13.64
N LYS A 747 -24.96 3.61 -14.84
CA LYS A 747 -26.34 3.29 -15.21
C LYS A 747 -26.45 1.80 -15.49
N PRO A 748 -27.38 1.08 -14.87
CA PRO A 748 -27.72 -0.26 -15.32
C PRO A 748 -28.19 -0.17 -16.78
N HIS A 749 -27.71 -1.07 -17.62
CA HIS A 749 -28.24 -1.21 -18.97
C HIS A 749 -29.50 -2.08 -18.89
N ASP A 750 -30.62 -1.54 -19.39
CA ASP A 750 -31.91 -2.23 -19.54
C ASP A 750 -31.81 -3.53 -20.36
#